data_AF-A0A7S7LIZ1-F1
#
_entry.id   AF-A0A7S7LIZ1-F1
#
_cell.length_a   1.000
_cell.length_b   1.000
_cell.length_c   1.000
_cell.angle_alpha   90.00
_cell.angle_beta   90.00
_cell.angle_gamma   90.00
#
_symmetry.space_group_name_H-M   'P 1'
#
loop_
_entity.id
_entity.type
_entity.pdbx_description
1 polymer ?
#
loop_
_entity_poly.entity_id
_entity_poly.type
_entity_poly.pdbx_seq_one_letter_code
_entity_poly.pdbx_strand_id
1 'polypeptide(L)'
;MKNILYFTLLLFSLNALRIFEKISARAFVLPKRIITGSRNIKSSYDYIVVGGGAAGCALARTLADSKYSVLLVERGGARLDESILTRDIKGMGSVVDDKKVSELVITKQGIRTHIGNVLGGGTAINMGMIMEENPEYFKLLEENSGASFNKTILKESYDWIVNRVSNKGDQDLPIVEPMENAFKDIGFVTEKNPNSEFSLNRINGTWRVYNLFNVSDHGFRMSSDILLSDYQNAKNNTVIETSPVDILTNHLVTKVEFEQIEGQREIRGNKTQSTGFPFLRNANLGGKFNYNKMGFQSALSSKSVLNAKCIILERVMLKNQYSDFEYPFFNITAGKLANEFGIEDGIKPSKDLIRSIFAKRICLNDNGMIILSSGAIHTPVLLYKSGIGPLESLQNMNIMPLLEVPNLGTNIVDRLLFAIPFFFKSDVFTNPFVNPIMSSFSKTSGNCGYSCSTINIESLGGGRTVEGTLYATRLIFPPRLRNNIVTDFVIEIFKKCAENYPLSGGIPICLILQYPLECLRRSAAVFYFTSEPKSRGGISVKSDGKFELDGKYLSEEEDRENVIIGLSSVIKMLRSGRFQNIAEQGGYSSCPMTVLNGIIGVLASARTERLFINKPLSPDFMDELENVYNIILNYKNSIFPDECNGVSDPRDCLESKNIIFEKIATFPPILPDLSNKDEILRLAYNIGTSIWHWSGSVPLGELVENESFLLSGTRNLGIVDASLLKILPRINPVYTIMSLGRYAGISIINLRKKNQENNERIYS
;
A
#
# COMPACT_ATOMS: atom_id res chain seq x y z
N MET A 1 3.74 64.31 13.44
CA MET A 1 4.85 63.38 13.09
C MET A 1 4.48 61.90 13.25
N LYS A 2 4.10 61.37 14.43
CA LYS A 2 3.82 59.92 14.61
C LYS A 2 2.83 59.31 13.59
N ASN A 3 1.77 60.02 13.21
CA ASN A 3 0.78 59.52 12.23
C ASN A 3 1.31 59.43 10.79
N ILE A 4 2.33 60.21 10.42
CA ILE A 4 2.92 60.18 9.06
C ILE A 4 3.78 58.92 8.91
N LEU A 5 4.58 58.59 9.93
CA LEU A 5 5.45 57.41 9.93
C LEU A 5 4.65 56.08 9.87
N TYR A 6 3.47 56.05 10.50
CA TYR A 6 2.57 54.90 10.44
C TYR A 6 1.98 54.69 9.03
N PHE A 7 1.72 55.79 8.30
CA PHE A 7 1.15 55.74 6.94
C PHE A 7 2.18 55.31 5.89
N THR A 8 3.44 55.75 6.00
CA THR A 8 4.52 55.29 5.10
C THR A 8 4.87 53.81 5.29
N LEU A 9 4.87 53.30 6.53
CA LEU A 9 5.08 51.87 6.79
C LEU A 9 3.95 50.99 6.23
N LEU A 10 2.69 51.43 6.31
CA LEU A 10 1.54 50.71 5.77
C LEU A 10 1.55 50.66 4.22
N LEU A 11 1.99 51.73 3.57
CA LEU A 11 2.07 51.80 2.10
C LEU A 11 3.23 50.97 1.51
N PHE A 12 4.32 50.79 2.27
CA PHE A 12 5.41 49.88 1.87
C PHE A 12 5.02 48.40 1.98
N SER A 13 4.34 47.99 3.05
CA SER A 13 3.90 46.59 3.21
C SER A 13 2.84 46.17 2.19
N LEU A 14 1.90 47.06 1.85
CA LEU A 14 0.83 46.75 0.88
C LEU A 14 1.30 46.66 -0.59
N ASN A 15 2.32 47.43 -0.99
CA ASN A 15 2.90 47.32 -2.33
C ASN A 15 3.90 46.17 -2.46
N ALA A 16 4.62 45.82 -1.40
CA ALA A 16 5.49 44.64 -1.38
C ALA A 16 4.67 43.34 -1.55
N LEU A 17 3.52 43.22 -0.86
CA LEU A 17 2.60 42.08 -1.04
C LEU A 17 2.18 41.92 -2.50
N ARG A 18 1.67 42.98 -3.14
CA ARG A 18 1.12 42.92 -4.51
C ARG A 18 2.16 42.64 -5.60
N ILE A 19 3.43 42.96 -5.38
CA ILE A 19 4.51 42.71 -6.35
C ILE A 19 5.02 41.26 -6.19
N PHE A 20 5.15 40.73 -4.97
CA PHE A 20 5.48 39.32 -4.75
C PHE A 20 4.36 38.37 -5.18
N GLU A 21 3.09 38.71 -4.93
CA GLU A 21 1.91 37.97 -5.41
C GLU A 21 1.87 37.84 -6.95
N LYS A 22 2.43 38.80 -7.70
CA LYS A 22 2.40 38.78 -9.17
C LYS A 22 3.64 38.21 -9.84
N ILE A 23 4.80 38.18 -9.18
CA ILE A 23 6.09 37.80 -9.83
C ILE A 23 6.53 36.37 -9.48
N SER A 24 6.22 35.86 -8.28
CA SER A 24 6.49 34.44 -7.95
C SER A 24 5.39 33.50 -8.45
N ALA A 25 4.15 34.00 -8.60
CA ALA A 25 2.99 33.23 -9.04
C ALA A 25 2.92 33.01 -10.57
N ARG A 26 4.04 32.63 -11.21
CA ARG A 26 3.95 31.63 -12.27
C ARG A 26 3.53 30.34 -11.58
N ALA A 27 2.22 30.11 -11.51
CA ALA A 27 1.68 28.82 -11.12
C ALA A 27 2.24 27.78 -12.09
N PHE A 28 3.28 27.06 -11.66
CA PHE A 28 3.90 25.99 -12.43
C PHE A 28 2.88 24.86 -12.56
N VAL A 29 2.18 24.85 -13.70
CA VAL A 29 1.23 23.80 -14.04
C VAL A 29 2.03 22.51 -14.24
N LEU A 30 2.05 21.65 -13.22
CA LEU A 30 2.45 20.25 -13.38
C LEU A 30 1.68 19.70 -14.59
N PRO A 31 2.36 19.12 -15.60
CA PRO A 31 1.73 18.85 -16.88
C PRO A 31 0.54 17.90 -16.70
N LYS A 32 -0.60 18.23 -17.33
CA LYS A 32 -1.83 17.43 -17.32
C LYS A 32 -1.67 16.18 -18.21
N ARG A 33 -0.76 15.30 -17.81
CA ARG A 33 -0.61 13.94 -18.35
C ARG A 33 -1.59 13.05 -17.58
N ILE A 34 -2.72 12.75 -18.21
CA ILE A 34 -3.87 12.06 -17.60
C ILE A 34 -4.25 10.87 -18.46
N ILE A 35 -4.36 9.71 -17.83
CA ILE A 35 -5.13 8.59 -18.34
C ILE A 35 -6.51 8.69 -17.66
N THR A 36 -7.46 9.30 -18.36
CA THR A 36 -8.86 9.40 -17.90
C THR A 36 -9.62 8.13 -18.27
N GLY A 37 -10.63 7.77 -17.47
CA GLY A 37 -11.51 6.64 -17.80
C GLY A 37 -12.22 6.80 -19.16
N SER A 38 -12.49 5.67 -19.82
CA SER A 38 -13.18 5.60 -21.10
C SER A 38 -14.61 6.11 -20.98
N ARG A 39 -14.98 7.05 -21.87
CA ARG A 39 -16.34 7.63 -21.89
C ARG A 39 -17.41 6.64 -22.36
N ASN A 40 -17.04 5.68 -23.22
CA ASN A 40 -17.94 4.69 -23.81
C ASN A 40 -17.47 3.27 -23.48
N ILE A 41 -17.94 2.72 -22.36
CA ILE A 41 -17.67 1.32 -21.96
C ILE A 41 -18.63 0.39 -22.71
N LYS A 42 -18.09 -0.63 -23.40
CA LYS A 42 -18.85 -1.64 -24.16
C LYS A 42 -19.66 -2.56 -23.24
N SER A 43 -20.60 -3.30 -23.81
CA SER A 43 -21.36 -4.35 -23.12
C SER A 43 -20.51 -5.58 -22.79
N SER A 44 -19.50 -5.88 -23.61
CA SER A 44 -18.65 -7.06 -23.46
C SER A 44 -17.22 -6.86 -23.99
N TYR A 45 -16.31 -7.70 -23.48
CA TYR A 45 -14.86 -7.62 -23.69
C TYR A 45 -14.23 -9.02 -23.77
N ASP A 46 -13.10 -9.15 -24.47
CA ASP A 46 -12.32 -10.40 -24.48
C ASP A 46 -11.61 -10.62 -23.15
N TYR A 47 -11.15 -9.53 -22.51
CA TYR A 47 -10.55 -9.60 -21.17
C TYR A 47 -11.10 -8.49 -20.27
N ILE A 48 -11.43 -8.86 -19.03
CA ILE A 48 -11.84 -7.92 -17.98
C ILE A 48 -10.85 -8.05 -16.82
N VAL A 49 -9.96 -7.08 -16.67
CA VAL A 49 -8.98 -7.01 -15.58
C VAL A 49 -9.56 -6.22 -14.41
N VAL A 50 -9.61 -6.82 -13.23
CA VAL A 50 -10.25 -6.27 -12.03
C VAL A 50 -9.19 -5.83 -11.02
N GLY A 51 -8.79 -4.56 -11.09
CA GLY A 51 -7.77 -3.92 -10.27
C GLY A 51 -6.67 -3.27 -11.11
N GLY A 52 -6.60 -1.94 -11.11
CA GLY A 52 -5.61 -1.12 -11.81
C GLY A 52 -4.28 -0.97 -11.05
N GLY A 53 -3.78 -2.06 -10.46
CA GLY A 53 -2.56 -2.07 -9.66
C GLY A 53 -1.27 -2.29 -10.47
N ALA A 54 -0.21 -2.70 -9.76
CA ALA A 54 1.10 -3.01 -10.36
C ALA A 54 1.00 -4.07 -11.48
N ALA A 55 0.42 -5.24 -11.18
CA ALA A 55 0.25 -6.32 -12.15
C ALA A 55 -0.84 -6.01 -13.18
N GLY A 56 -2.00 -5.51 -12.71
CA GLY A 56 -3.18 -5.28 -13.56
C GLY A 56 -2.95 -4.30 -14.71
N CYS A 57 -2.21 -3.20 -14.49
CA CYS A 57 -1.88 -2.27 -15.58
C CYS A 57 -0.96 -2.90 -16.65
N ALA A 58 0.09 -3.61 -16.21
CA ALA A 58 1.02 -4.28 -17.12
C ALA A 58 0.34 -5.40 -17.93
N LEU A 59 -0.52 -6.19 -17.27
CA LEU A 59 -1.34 -7.23 -17.87
C LEU A 59 -2.31 -6.66 -18.91
N ALA A 60 -3.12 -5.67 -18.52
CA ALA A 60 -4.14 -5.08 -19.39
C ALA A 60 -3.52 -4.48 -20.66
N ARG A 61 -2.39 -3.77 -20.53
CA ARG A 61 -1.64 -3.25 -21.69
C ARG A 61 -1.19 -4.39 -22.61
N THR A 62 -0.61 -5.45 -22.04
CA THR A 62 -0.04 -6.58 -22.80
C THR A 62 -1.10 -7.33 -23.61
N LEU A 63 -2.29 -7.50 -23.04
CA LEU A 63 -3.44 -8.09 -23.74
C LEU A 63 -3.94 -7.16 -24.87
N ALA A 64 -4.02 -5.85 -24.62
CA ALA A 64 -4.46 -4.88 -25.63
C ALA A 64 -3.46 -4.68 -26.78
N ASP A 65 -2.14 -4.78 -26.52
CA ASP A 65 -1.11 -4.77 -27.56
C ASP A 65 -1.33 -5.90 -28.59
N SER A 66 -1.87 -7.04 -28.14
CA SER A 66 -2.25 -8.19 -28.97
C SER A 66 -3.65 -8.08 -29.61
N LYS A 67 -4.21 -6.86 -29.67
CA LYS A 67 -5.46 -6.50 -30.35
C LYS A 67 -6.75 -7.07 -29.74
N TYR A 68 -6.68 -7.63 -28.53
CA TYR A 68 -7.87 -7.99 -27.77
C TYR A 68 -8.59 -6.75 -27.22
N SER A 69 -9.91 -6.84 -27.08
CA SER A 69 -10.68 -5.85 -26.35
C SER A 69 -10.53 -6.07 -24.84
N VAL A 70 -9.96 -5.08 -24.15
CA VAL A 70 -9.64 -5.16 -22.72
C VAL A 70 -10.36 -4.04 -21.95
N LEU A 71 -11.06 -4.42 -20.88
CA LEU A 71 -11.56 -3.50 -19.86
C LEU A 71 -10.73 -3.64 -18.59
N LEU A 72 -10.22 -2.53 -18.07
CA LEU A 72 -9.62 -2.43 -16.74
C LEU A 72 -10.58 -1.70 -15.81
N VAL A 73 -11.05 -2.38 -14.75
CA VAL A 73 -11.91 -1.79 -13.71
C VAL A 73 -11.08 -1.50 -12.46
N GLU A 74 -11.14 -0.27 -11.96
CA GLU A 74 -10.43 0.17 -10.76
C GLU A 74 -11.41 0.84 -9.78
N ARG A 75 -11.31 0.46 -8.50
CA ARG A 75 -12.18 0.95 -7.42
C ARG A 75 -11.91 2.40 -7.04
N GLY A 76 -10.65 2.84 -7.13
CA GLY A 76 -10.23 4.21 -6.86
C GLY A 76 -10.33 5.13 -8.07
N GLY A 77 -10.15 6.43 -7.84
CA GLY A 77 -10.14 7.44 -8.89
C GLY A 77 -8.89 7.39 -9.78
N ALA A 78 -8.87 8.23 -10.81
CA ALA A 78 -7.64 8.52 -11.53
C ALA A 78 -6.75 9.45 -10.68
N ARG A 79 -5.43 9.29 -10.76
CA ARG A 79 -4.45 10.00 -9.90
C ARG A 79 -4.66 11.51 -9.80
N LEU A 80 -4.99 12.17 -10.93
CA LEU A 80 -5.18 13.61 -10.99
C LEU A 80 -6.48 14.13 -10.37
N ASP A 81 -7.53 13.31 -10.32
CA ASP A 81 -8.83 13.71 -9.80
C ASP A 81 -8.84 13.70 -8.26
N GLU A 82 -7.98 12.85 -7.66
CA GLU A 82 -7.97 12.60 -6.21
C GLU A 82 -6.90 13.41 -5.46
N SER A 83 -5.61 13.28 -5.84
CA SER A 83 -4.49 13.83 -5.07
C SER A 83 -3.21 14.02 -5.89
N ILE A 84 -2.70 15.26 -5.95
CA ILE A 84 -1.49 15.62 -6.70
C ILE A 84 -0.22 14.92 -6.17
N LEU A 85 -0.22 14.53 -4.88
CA LEU A 85 0.88 13.80 -4.24
C LEU A 85 1.09 12.39 -4.85
N THR A 86 0.10 11.84 -5.56
CA THR A 86 0.27 10.58 -6.32
C THR A 86 1.12 10.75 -7.60
N ARG A 87 1.55 11.98 -7.93
CA ARG A 87 2.30 12.32 -9.15
C ARG A 87 3.61 13.05 -8.89
N ASP A 88 3.79 13.63 -7.70
CA ASP A 88 4.94 14.44 -7.32
C ASP A 88 5.83 13.65 -6.34
N ILE A 89 7.15 13.76 -6.47
CA ILE A 89 8.13 13.16 -5.54
C ILE A 89 7.91 13.62 -4.09
N LYS A 90 7.35 14.82 -3.85
CA LYS A 90 6.95 15.32 -2.51
C LYS A 90 5.86 14.46 -1.84
N GLY A 91 5.12 13.67 -2.61
CA GLY A 91 4.18 12.68 -2.10
C GLY A 91 4.83 11.40 -1.58
N MET A 92 6.13 11.17 -1.81
CA MET A 92 6.88 10.05 -1.25
C MET A 92 6.71 10.02 0.29
N GLY A 93 6.25 8.87 0.82
CA GLY A 93 5.85 8.69 2.21
C GLY A 93 4.54 9.40 2.60
N SER A 94 4.38 10.69 2.29
CA SER A 94 3.26 11.52 2.77
C SER A 94 1.90 11.15 2.18
N VAL A 95 1.85 10.68 0.94
CA VAL A 95 0.59 10.30 0.26
C VAL A 95 -0.05 9.02 0.83
N VAL A 96 0.70 8.22 1.59
CA VAL A 96 0.18 6.97 2.17
C VAL A 96 -0.92 7.24 3.20
N ASP A 97 -0.88 8.37 3.92
CA ASP A 97 -1.92 8.79 4.87
C ASP A 97 -3.03 9.67 4.23
N ASP A 98 -3.12 9.70 2.90
CA ASP A 98 -4.20 10.38 2.16
C ASP A 98 -5.39 9.43 1.95
N LYS A 99 -6.43 9.62 2.76
CA LYS A 99 -7.67 8.83 2.81
C LYS A 99 -8.45 8.79 1.48
N LYS A 100 -8.12 9.62 0.47
CA LYS A 100 -8.71 9.57 -0.87
C LYS A 100 -8.13 8.43 -1.72
N VAL A 101 -6.82 8.25 -1.65
CA VAL A 101 -6.02 7.36 -2.53
C VAL A 101 -5.44 6.16 -1.80
N SER A 102 -5.64 6.09 -0.48
CA SER A 102 -5.18 5.01 0.39
C SER A 102 -6.29 4.52 1.31
N GLU A 103 -6.45 3.19 1.37
CA GLU A 103 -7.31 2.48 2.31
C GLU A 103 -6.47 2.03 3.52
N LEU A 104 -6.78 2.57 4.70
CA LEU A 104 -6.22 2.11 5.97
C LEU A 104 -6.92 0.82 6.42
N VAL A 105 -6.13 -0.20 6.73
CA VAL A 105 -6.55 -1.44 7.39
C VAL A 105 -5.74 -1.59 8.67
N ILE A 106 -6.39 -2.05 9.74
CA ILE A 106 -5.73 -2.39 11.01
C ILE A 106 -5.77 -3.92 11.13
N THR A 107 -4.61 -4.55 11.31
CA THR A 107 -4.54 -6.02 11.47
C THR A 107 -5.08 -6.46 12.83
N LYS A 108 -5.33 -7.76 13.03
CA LYS A 108 -5.71 -8.32 14.34
C LYS A 108 -4.70 -8.01 15.46
N GLN A 109 -3.42 -7.83 15.10
CA GLN A 109 -2.35 -7.43 16.02
C GLN A 109 -2.27 -5.90 16.24
N GLY A 110 -3.21 -5.11 15.71
CA GLY A 110 -3.26 -3.66 15.86
C GLY A 110 -2.30 -2.88 14.95
N ILE A 111 -1.66 -3.52 13.97
CA ILE A 111 -0.71 -2.84 13.08
C ILE A 111 -1.46 -2.16 11.93
N ARG A 112 -1.15 -0.88 11.69
CA ARG A 112 -1.69 -0.10 10.57
C ARG A 112 -0.99 -0.52 9.28
N THR A 113 -1.77 -0.89 8.27
CA THR A 113 -1.31 -1.17 6.91
C THR A 113 -2.15 -0.40 5.90
N HIS A 114 -1.57 -0.04 4.76
CA HIS A 114 -2.18 0.81 3.76
C HIS A 114 -2.25 0.10 2.40
N ILE A 115 -3.39 0.22 1.73
CA ILE A 115 -3.65 -0.37 0.42
C ILE A 115 -3.96 0.74 -0.57
N GLY A 116 -3.41 0.68 -1.79
CA GLY A 116 -3.75 1.64 -2.84
C GLY A 116 -5.24 1.62 -3.18
N ASN A 117 -5.84 2.80 -3.28
CA ASN A 117 -7.23 3.02 -3.71
C ASN A 117 -7.27 4.13 -4.78
N VAL A 118 -6.51 3.92 -5.84
CA VAL A 118 -6.31 4.84 -6.97
C VAL A 118 -5.73 4.04 -8.13
N LEU A 119 -5.94 4.49 -9.38
CA LEU A 119 -5.29 3.91 -10.55
C LEU A 119 -3.74 3.96 -10.39
N GLY A 120 -3.07 2.84 -10.66
CA GLY A 120 -1.68 2.58 -10.30
C GLY A 120 -1.51 1.78 -9.00
N GLY A 121 -2.56 1.71 -8.17
CA GLY A 121 -2.59 0.99 -6.90
C GLY A 121 -1.45 1.39 -5.95
N GLY A 122 -0.78 0.39 -5.36
CA GLY A 122 0.37 0.63 -4.48
C GLY A 122 1.50 1.45 -5.12
N THR A 123 1.71 1.37 -6.45
CA THR A 123 2.79 2.11 -7.12
C THR A 123 2.56 3.63 -7.15
N ALA A 124 1.30 4.06 -7.02
CA ALA A 124 0.93 5.48 -6.95
C ALA A 124 1.22 6.10 -5.58
N ILE A 125 1.31 5.28 -4.51
CA ILE A 125 1.45 5.75 -3.13
C ILE A 125 2.72 5.30 -2.40
N ASN A 126 3.42 4.25 -2.87
CA ASN A 126 4.61 3.70 -2.23
C ASN A 126 5.82 4.66 -2.22
N MET A 127 6.93 4.21 -1.65
CA MET A 127 8.22 4.95 -1.65
C MET A 127 8.90 5.03 -3.02
N GLY A 128 8.32 4.46 -4.07
CA GLY A 128 8.84 4.57 -5.44
C GLY A 128 10.09 3.75 -5.74
N MET A 129 10.45 2.75 -4.93
CA MET A 129 11.62 1.91 -5.17
C MET A 129 11.40 0.89 -6.30
N ILE A 130 12.46 0.63 -7.08
CA ILE A 130 12.53 -0.40 -8.12
C ILE A 130 13.84 -1.15 -7.93
N MET A 131 13.74 -2.46 -7.70
CA MET A 131 14.88 -3.36 -7.52
C MET A 131 14.58 -4.70 -8.20
N GLU A 132 15.59 -5.31 -8.81
CA GLU A 132 15.47 -6.52 -9.62
C GLU A 132 15.84 -7.77 -8.80
N GLU A 133 14.98 -8.78 -8.86
CA GLU A 133 15.19 -10.03 -8.13
C GLU A 133 16.25 -10.94 -8.76
N ASN A 134 16.72 -11.91 -7.98
CA ASN A 134 17.69 -12.89 -8.45
C ASN A 134 16.98 -14.13 -9.08
N PRO A 135 17.55 -14.80 -10.10
CA PRO A 135 16.99 -16.06 -10.62
C PRO A 135 16.78 -17.13 -9.55
N GLU A 136 17.58 -17.13 -8.50
CA GLU A 136 17.46 -18.03 -7.36
C GLU A 136 16.22 -17.75 -6.50
N TYR A 137 15.68 -16.52 -6.47
CA TYR A 137 14.36 -16.26 -5.90
C TYR A 137 13.27 -16.96 -6.73
N PHE A 138 13.36 -16.91 -8.06
CA PHE A 138 12.42 -17.62 -8.92
C PHE A 138 12.52 -19.14 -8.72
N LYS A 139 13.73 -19.70 -8.64
CA LYS A 139 13.93 -21.12 -8.30
C LYS A 139 13.31 -21.50 -6.95
N LEU A 140 13.52 -20.68 -5.92
CA LEU A 140 12.91 -20.87 -4.60
C LEU A 140 11.37 -20.81 -4.67
N LEU A 141 10.82 -19.90 -5.47
CA LEU A 141 9.38 -19.79 -5.70
C LEU A 141 8.85 -21.05 -6.40
N GLU A 142 9.51 -21.54 -7.46
CA GLU A 142 9.18 -22.79 -8.16
C GLU A 142 9.15 -23.97 -7.17
N GLU A 143 10.22 -24.16 -6.39
CA GLU A 143 10.38 -25.24 -5.40
C GLU A 143 9.28 -25.26 -4.32
N ASN A 144 8.71 -24.11 -3.95
CA ASN A 144 7.73 -24.00 -2.86
C ASN A 144 6.26 -23.88 -3.34
N SER A 145 6.05 -23.58 -4.62
CA SER A 145 4.72 -23.34 -5.20
C SER A 145 4.29 -24.41 -6.20
N GLY A 146 5.24 -25.16 -6.79
CA GLY A 146 4.96 -26.05 -7.93
C GLY A 146 4.79 -25.30 -9.26
N ALA A 147 4.95 -23.97 -9.27
CA ALA A 147 5.01 -23.17 -10.48
C ALA A 147 6.31 -23.43 -11.27
N SER A 148 6.34 -23.03 -12.54
CA SER A 148 7.53 -23.01 -13.37
C SER A 148 7.51 -21.79 -14.29
N PHE A 149 8.61 -21.03 -14.30
CA PHE A 149 8.70 -19.77 -15.02
C PHE A 149 9.60 -19.85 -16.25
N ASN A 150 9.07 -19.46 -17.40
CA ASN A 150 9.86 -19.29 -18.61
C ASN A 150 10.83 -18.10 -18.44
N LYS A 151 12.13 -18.40 -18.26
CA LYS A 151 13.18 -17.40 -18.01
C LYS A 151 13.28 -16.34 -19.10
N THR A 152 13.02 -16.69 -20.37
CA THR A 152 13.02 -15.74 -21.49
C THR A 152 11.88 -14.74 -21.37
N ILE A 153 10.66 -15.21 -21.11
CA ILE A 153 9.48 -14.34 -20.92
C ILE A 153 9.64 -13.50 -19.65
N LEU A 154 10.22 -14.06 -18.56
CA LEU A 154 10.57 -13.28 -17.38
C LEU A 154 11.52 -12.14 -17.74
N LYS A 155 12.66 -12.44 -18.38
CA LYS A 155 13.64 -11.41 -18.75
C LYS A 155 13.03 -10.33 -19.66
N GLU A 156 12.26 -10.72 -20.68
CA GLU A 156 11.52 -9.77 -21.53
C GLU A 156 10.59 -8.88 -20.69
N SER A 157 9.89 -9.46 -19.72
CA SER A 157 8.95 -8.75 -18.85
C SER A 157 9.66 -7.74 -17.94
N TYR A 158 10.81 -8.14 -17.37
CA TYR A 158 11.69 -7.25 -16.60
C TYR A 158 12.17 -6.09 -17.49
N ASP A 159 12.85 -6.39 -18.61
CA ASP A 159 13.36 -5.39 -19.55
C ASP A 159 12.25 -4.43 -20.06
N TRP A 160 11.03 -4.92 -20.32
CA TRP A 160 9.90 -4.12 -20.80
C TRP A 160 9.43 -3.07 -19.77
N ILE A 161 9.44 -3.43 -18.48
CA ILE A 161 9.07 -2.55 -17.36
C ILE A 161 10.15 -1.52 -17.07
N VAL A 162 11.42 -1.94 -16.93
CA VAL A 162 12.51 -1.00 -16.60
C VAL A 162 12.66 0.09 -17.66
N ASN A 163 12.54 -0.26 -18.94
CA ASN A 163 12.60 0.71 -20.05
C ASN A 163 11.38 1.66 -20.13
N ARG A 164 10.40 1.55 -19.24
CA ARG A 164 9.18 2.40 -19.21
C ARG A 164 9.00 3.21 -17.95
N VAL A 165 9.27 2.65 -16.77
CA VAL A 165 8.97 3.32 -15.49
C VAL A 165 10.20 3.58 -14.60
N SER A 166 11.37 3.07 -14.97
CA SER A 166 12.56 3.11 -14.12
C SER A 166 13.47 4.31 -14.40
N ASN A 167 13.89 4.98 -13.33
CA ASN A 167 14.81 6.11 -13.34
C ASN A 167 15.98 5.81 -12.40
N LYS A 168 17.16 6.36 -12.69
CA LYS A 168 18.31 6.24 -11.78
C LYS A 168 18.08 7.10 -10.54
N GLY A 169 18.31 6.53 -9.36
CA GLY A 169 18.35 7.30 -8.11
C GLY A 169 19.54 8.25 -8.06
N ASP A 170 19.37 9.37 -7.35
CA ASP A 170 20.46 10.28 -7.00
C ASP A 170 21.51 9.50 -6.20
N GLN A 171 22.78 9.59 -6.61
CA GLN A 171 23.89 8.85 -6.00
C GLN A 171 24.69 9.73 -5.02
N ASP A 172 24.56 11.06 -5.10
CA ASP A 172 25.50 12.01 -4.47
C ASP A 172 24.92 12.56 -3.15
N LEU A 173 24.28 11.69 -2.36
CA LEU A 173 23.63 12.04 -1.09
C LEU A 173 24.63 11.95 0.09
N PRO A 174 24.70 12.95 0.99
CA PRO A 174 25.61 12.94 2.15
C PRO A 174 25.48 11.76 3.13
N ILE A 175 24.44 10.95 3.03
CA ILE A 175 24.25 9.70 3.82
C ILE A 175 24.98 8.49 3.22
N VAL A 176 25.32 8.51 1.93
CA VAL A 176 25.83 7.35 1.18
C VAL A 176 27.18 6.86 1.73
N GLU A 177 28.20 7.71 1.77
CA GLU A 177 29.53 7.32 2.28
C GLU A 177 29.49 6.89 3.77
N PRO A 178 28.83 7.61 4.70
CA PRO A 178 28.65 7.15 6.07
C PRO A 178 28.02 5.76 6.16
N MET A 179 27.02 5.47 5.32
CA MET A 179 26.31 4.20 5.32
C MET A 179 27.16 3.07 4.70
N GLU A 180 27.85 3.29 3.58
CA GLU A 180 28.81 2.32 3.00
C GLU A 180 29.91 1.94 3.99
N ASN A 181 30.44 2.92 4.74
CA ASN A 181 31.48 2.68 5.72
C ASN A 181 30.93 1.98 6.97
N ALA A 182 29.73 2.34 7.43
CA ALA A 182 29.05 1.63 8.52
C ALA A 182 28.73 0.16 8.15
N PHE A 183 28.42 -0.13 6.89
CA PHE A 183 28.25 -1.50 6.40
C PHE A 183 29.54 -2.32 6.49
N LYS A 184 30.68 -1.76 6.06
CA LYS A 184 32.00 -2.39 6.19
C LYS A 184 32.35 -2.68 7.66
N ASP A 185 32.06 -1.73 8.56
CA ASP A 185 32.32 -1.88 10.01
C ASP A 185 31.57 -3.05 10.65
N ILE A 186 30.41 -3.44 10.11
CA ILE A 186 29.63 -4.60 10.58
C ILE A 186 29.78 -5.86 9.70
N GLY A 187 30.77 -5.89 8.81
CA GLY A 187 31.19 -7.09 8.06
C GLY A 187 30.46 -7.33 6.73
N PHE A 188 29.78 -6.33 6.17
CA PHE A 188 29.16 -6.45 4.84
C PHE A 188 30.23 -6.23 3.75
N VAL A 189 30.25 -7.09 2.73
CA VAL A 189 31.13 -6.97 1.56
C VAL A 189 30.41 -6.19 0.44
N THR A 190 31.12 -5.25 -0.19
CA THR A 190 30.59 -4.39 -1.27
C THR A 190 31.48 -4.45 -2.52
N GLU A 191 31.51 -5.60 -3.21
CA GLU A 191 32.33 -5.81 -4.42
C GLU A 191 31.51 -5.73 -5.71
N LYS A 192 31.88 -4.93 -6.71
CA LYS A 192 31.09 -4.83 -7.95
C LYS A 192 31.06 -6.17 -8.70
N ASN A 193 29.88 -6.62 -9.12
CA ASN A 193 29.77 -7.75 -10.07
C ASN A 193 29.47 -7.20 -11.48
N PRO A 194 30.48 -7.06 -12.36
CA PRO A 194 30.29 -6.53 -13.71
C PRO A 194 29.56 -7.48 -14.67
N ASN A 195 29.34 -8.76 -14.29
CA ASN A 195 28.86 -9.82 -15.18
C ASN A 195 27.38 -10.20 -14.92
N SER A 196 26.55 -9.26 -14.45
CA SER A 196 25.11 -9.49 -14.25
C SER A 196 24.39 -9.66 -15.60
N GLU A 197 23.70 -10.80 -15.80
CA GLU A 197 22.82 -11.03 -16.97
C GLU A 197 21.54 -10.15 -16.96
N PHE A 198 21.26 -9.50 -15.83
CA PHE A 198 20.05 -8.72 -15.57
C PHE A 198 20.29 -7.20 -15.63
N SER A 199 19.21 -6.48 -15.97
CA SER A 199 19.22 -5.08 -16.44
C SER A 199 19.79 -4.06 -15.44
N LEU A 200 19.63 -4.30 -14.13
CA LEU A 200 20.06 -3.37 -13.09
C LEU A 200 21.46 -3.74 -12.58
N ASN A 201 22.39 -2.77 -12.61
CA ASN A 201 23.78 -2.96 -12.18
C ASN A 201 23.89 -3.48 -10.74
N ARG A 202 24.62 -4.59 -10.56
CA ARG A 202 24.76 -5.28 -9.26
C ARG A 202 26.11 -5.03 -8.61
N ILE A 203 26.10 -4.99 -7.29
CA ILE A 203 27.27 -5.12 -6.43
C ILE A 203 26.99 -6.37 -5.55
N ASN A 204 27.99 -7.20 -5.33
CA ASN A 204 27.93 -8.36 -4.45
C ASN A 204 27.46 -7.89 -3.06
N GLY A 205 26.37 -8.46 -2.56
CA GLY A 205 25.69 -8.02 -1.33
C GLY A 205 24.93 -6.68 -1.39
N THR A 206 24.96 -5.95 -2.51
CA THR A 206 24.43 -4.57 -2.60
C THR A 206 23.72 -4.24 -3.92
N TRP A 207 22.48 -3.76 -3.85
CA TRP A 207 21.67 -3.39 -5.01
C TRP A 207 21.77 -1.88 -5.25
N ARG A 208 21.94 -1.49 -6.52
CA ARG A 208 21.64 -0.12 -6.94
C ARG A 208 20.13 0.04 -7.07
N VAL A 209 19.57 0.92 -6.25
CA VAL A 209 18.13 1.21 -6.22
C VAL A 209 17.79 2.18 -7.36
N TYR A 210 16.91 1.73 -8.24
CA TYR A 210 16.25 2.60 -9.21
C TYR A 210 14.93 3.09 -8.61
N ASN A 211 14.32 4.11 -9.19
CA ASN A 211 13.07 4.66 -8.67
C ASN A 211 12.02 4.98 -9.75
N LEU A 212 10.77 5.06 -9.31
CA LEU A 212 9.61 5.47 -10.09
C LEU A 212 9.52 7.01 -10.24
N PHE A 213 10.57 7.79 -9.96
CA PHE A 213 10.52 9.25 -9.98
C PHE A 213 11.47 9.84 -11.02
N ASN A 214 10.91 10.41 -12.08
CA ASN A 214 11.71 11.05 -13.11
C ASN A 214 12.20 12.43 -12.64
N VAL A 215 13.42 12.48 -12.11
CA VAL A 215 14.07 13.71 -11.63
C VAL A 215 14.19 14.76 -12.75
N SER A 216 14.44 14.33 -14.00
CA SER A 216 14.49 15.21 -15.18
C SER A 216 13.13 15.80 -15.56
N ASP A 217 12.03 15.23 -15.06
CA ASP A 217 10.65 15.69 -15.23
C ASP A 217 10.07 16.14 -13.87
N HIS A 218 10.86 16.93 -13.13
CA HIS A 218 10.49 17.54 -11.85
C HIS A 218 10.05 16.55 -10.75
N GLY A 219 10.53 15.31 -10.80
CA GLY A 219 10.16 14.26 -9.84
C GLY A 219 8.81 13.60 -10.17
N PHE A 220 8.38 13.61 -11.43
CA PHE A 220 7.12 12.98 -11.82
C PHE A 220 7.11 11.46 -11.53
N ARG A 221 6.05 10.99 -10.87
CA ARG A 221 5.88 9.59 -10.49
C ARG A 221 5.38 8.72 -11.65
N MET A 222 6.28 7.88 -12.13
CA MET A 222 6.12 6.78 -13.09
C MET A 222 5.36 5.58 -12.49
N SER A 223 4.18 5.79 -11.94
CA SER A 223 3.31 4.71 -11.42
C SER A 223 2.87 3.76 -12.55
N SER A 224 2.44 2.54 -12.22
CA SER A 224 2.10 1.49 -13.18
C SER A 224 0.96 1.85 -14.14
N ASP A 225 0.15 2.85 -13.82
CA ASP A 225 -0.84 3.42 -14.74
C ASP A 225 -0.20 3.95 -16.03
N ILE A 226 1.03 4.49 -15.98
CA ILE A 226 1.80 4.94 -17.15
C ILE A 226 2.04 3.81 -18.17
N LEU A 227 2.00 2.54 -17.76
CA LEU A 227 2.10 1.40 -18.67
C LEU A 227 0.89 1.27 -19.60
N LEU A 228 -0.25 1.89 -19.27
CA LEU A 228 -1.47 1.85 -20.07
C LEU A 228 -1.42 2.80 -21.28
N SER A 229 -0.38 3.63 -21.44
CA SER A 229 -0.23 4.60 -22.53
C SER A 229 1.10 4.45 -23.29
N ASP A 230 1.19 5.10 -24.46
CA ASP A 230 2.40 5.14 -25.29
C ASP A 230 3.36 6.27 -24.85
N TYR A 231 3.65 6.34 -23.55
CA TYR A 231 4.36 7.43 -22.85
C TYR A 231 5.71 7.84 -23.47
N GLN A 232 6.39 6.96 -24.22
CA GLN A 232 7.76 7.17 -24.72
C GLN A 232 7.96 8.34 -25.69
N ASN A 233 6.90 9.06 -26.10
CA ASN A 233 6.98 10.22 -27.01
C ASN A 233 6.77 11.61 -26.34
N ALA A 234 6.62 11.70 -25.01
CA ALA A 234 6.25 12.94 -24.32
C ALA A 234 7.39 13.99 -24.18
N LYS A 235 7.94 14.50 -25.30
CA LYS A 235 8.83 15.67 -25.30
C LYS A 235 8.11 17.02 -25.16
N ASN A 236 6.79 17.07 -25.34
CA ASN A 236 5.96 18.27 -25.20
C ASN A 236 4.88 18.06 -24.13
N ASN A 237 4.60 19.11 -23.34
CA ASN A 237 3.70 19.09 -22.16
C ASN A 237 2.19 18.95 -22.47
N THR A 238 1.85 18.42 -23.63
CA THR A 238 0.47 18.20 -24.10
C THR A 238 0.38 16.84 -24.80
N VAL A 239 0.04 15.80 -24.05
CA VAL A 239 -0.40 14.52 -24.61
C VAL A 239 -1.70 14.12 -23.93
N ILE A 240 -2.78 14.09 -24.71
CA ILE A 240 -3.99 13.34 -24.36
C ILE A 240 -3.66 11.90 -24.74
N GLU A 241 -3.32 11.09 -23.75
CA GLU A 241 -2.86 9.71 -23.98
C GLU A 241 -4.07 8.80 -24.27
N THR A 242 -4.26 8.43 -25.53
CA THR A 242 -5.22 7.39 -25.91
C THR A 242 -4.70 6.04 -25.45
N SER A 243 -5.26 5.48 -24.39
CA SER A 243 -4.99 4.10 -24.00
C SER A 243 -5.65 3.12 -24.99
N PRO A 244 -5.00 2.01 -25.38
CA PRO A 244 -5.65 0.91 -26.09
C PRO A 244 -6.53 0.04 -25.16
N VAL A 245 -6.53 0.32 -23.85
CA VAL A 245 -7.35 -0.35 -22.82
C VAL A 245 -8.54 0.55 -22.50
N ASP A 246 -9.76 0.00 -22.41
CA ASP A 246 -10.88 0.73 -21.84
C ASP A 246 -10.76 0.75 -20.31
N ILE A 247 -10.80 1.93 -19.69
CA ILE A 247 -10.52 2.09 -18.25
C ILE A 247 -11.75 2.62 -17.52
N LEU A 248 -12.13 1.99 -16.41
CA LEU A 248 -13.28 2.35 -15.59
C LEU A 248 -12.84 2.53 -14.12
N THR A 249 -12.46 3.75 -13.76
CA THR A 249 -12.11 4.16 -12.37
C THR A 249 -13.35 4.48 -11.54
N ASN A 250 -13.20 4.57 -10.22
CA ASN A 250 -14.28 4.81 -9.24
C ASN A 250 -15.41 3.77 -9.30
N HIS A 251 -15.09 2.52 -9.64
CA HIS A 251 -16.05 1.41 -9.67
C HIS A 251 -15.51 0.16 -8.98
N LEU A 252 -16.21 -0.29 -7.94
CA LEU A 252 -15.87 -1.50 -7.20
C LEU A 252 -16.59 -2.70 -7.83
N VAL A 253 -15.83 -3.69 -8.29
CA VAL A 253 -16.40 -5.01 -8.60
C VAL A 253 -16.78 -5.68 -7.29
N THR A 254 -18.06 -6.00 -7.13
CA THR A 254 -18.60 -6.60 -5.90
C THR A 254 -18.76 -8.11 -6.01
N LYS A 255 -18.90 -8.65 -7.22
CA LYS A 255 -19.10 -10.08 -7.48
C LYS A 255 -18.70 -10.50 -8.91
N VAL A 256 -18.16 -11.72 -9.05
CA VAL A 256 -18.08 -12.46 -10.31
C VAL A 256 -19.29 -13.40 -10.41
N GLU A 257 -19.94 -13.42 -11.57
CA GLU A 257 -21.03 -14.35 -11.89
C GLU A 257 -20.51 -15.56 -12.68
N PHE A 258 -21.05 -16.74 -12.34
CA PHE A 258 -20.70 -18.02 -12.94
C PHE A 258 -21.93 -18.72 -13.52
N GLU A 259 -21.72 -19.44 -14.62
CA GLU A 259 -22.60 -20.51 -15.08
C GLU A 259 -22.00 -21.85 -14.66
N GLN A 260 -22.82 -22.75 -14.11
CA GLN A 260 -22.38 -24.11 -13.79
C GLN A 260 -22.45 -24.98 -15.04
N ILE A 261 -21.32 -25.52 -15.48
CA ILE A 261 -21.29 -26.49 -16.58
C ILE A 261 -21.38 -27.89 -15.97
N GLU A 262 -22.48 -28.60 -16.22
CA GLU A 262 -22.53 -30.05 -15.99
C GLU A 262 -21.50 -30.74 -16.89
N GLY A 263 -20.58 -31.51 -16.30
CA GLY A 263 -19.62 -32.29 -17.06
C GLY A 263 -20.35 -33.27 -17.98
N GLN A 264 -19.98 -33.30 -19.27
CA GLN A 264 -20.60 -34.19 -20.26
C GLN A 264 -20.61 -35.63 -19.73
N ARG A 265 -21.80 -36.23 -19.62
CA ARG A 265 -21.92 -37.68 -19.51
C ARG A 265 -21.33 -38.28 -20.80
N GLU A 266 -20.43 -39.25 -20.67
CA GLU A 266 -20.16 -40.15 -21.79
C GLU A 266 -21.47 -40.85 -22.16
N ILE A 267 -22.03 -40.50 -23.32
CA ILE A 267 -23.26 -41.10 -23.82
C ILE A 267 -22.93 -42.48 -24.39
N ARG A 268 -22.77 -43.49 -23.52
CA ARG A 268 -23.14 -44.86 -23.90
C ARG A 268 -24.67 -44.90 -23.98
N GLY A 269 -25.17 -45.23 -25.17
CA GLY A 269 -26.54 -44.91 -25.55
C GLY A 269 -27.61 -45.54 -24.68
N ASN A 270 -28.51 -44.70 -24.16
CA ASN A 270 -29.94 -44.83 -24.46
C ASN A 270 -30.68 -43.51 -24.19
N LYS A 271 -31.73 -43.24 -24.98
CA LYS A 271 -32.52 -42.01 -24.89
C LYS A 271 -33.29 -41.96 -23.57
N THR A 272 -33.05 -40.92 -22.77
CA THR A 272 -33.99 -40.43 -21.76
C THR A 272 -34.08 -38.90 -21.84
N GLN A 273 -35.30 -38.37 -21.66
CA GLN A 273 -35.64 -36.98 -21.97
C GLN A 273 -35.02 -36.00 -20.96
N SER A 274 -34.63 -34.82 -21.46
CA SER A 274 -34.22 -33.69 -20.63
C SER A 274 -35.44 -33.04 -19.95
N THR A 275 -35.55 -33.18 -18.63
CA THR A 275 -36.35 -32.30 -17.79
C THR A 275 -35.48 -31.13 -17.34
N GLY A 276 -35.69 -29.95 -17.91
CA GLY A 276 -34.99 -28.74 -17.47
C GLY A 276 -35.47 -28.29 -16.08
N PHE A 277 -34.54 -27.94 -15.20
CA PHE A 277 -34.89 -27.31 -13.92
C PHE A 277 -35.31 -25.84 -14.12
N PRO A 278 -36.25 -25.30 -13.32
CA PRO A 278 -36.77 -23.96 -13.54
C PRO A 278 -35.74 -22.88 -13.21
N PHE A 279 -35.65 -21.88 -14.08
CA PHE A 279 -34.92 -20.64 -13.85
C PHE A 279 -35.59 -19.88 -12.70
N LEU A 280 -34.99 -19.88 -11.50
CA LEU A 280 -35.53 -19.17 -10.32
C LEU A 280 -35.37 -17.64 -10.46
N ARG A 281 -36.26 -17.03 -11.25
CA ARG A 281 -36.66 -15.63 -11.02
C ARG A 281 -37.49 -15.58 -9.73
N ASN A 282 -37.31 -14.50 -8.96
CA ASN A 282 -37.98 -14.18 -7.70
C ASN A 282 -37.55 -15.02 -6.48
N ALA A 283 -36.46 -14.59 -5.83
CA ALA A 283 -36.32 -14.72 -4.38
C ALA A 283 -36.37 -13.31 -3.76
N ASN A 284 -37.36 -13.05 -2.90
CA ASN A 284 -37.60 -11.72 -2.35
C ASN A 284 -36.45 -11.27 -1.43
N LEU A 285 -35.96 -10.05 -1.68
CA LEU A 285 -35.02 -9.34 -0.80
C LEU A 285 -35.73 -8.97 0.51
N GLY A 286 -35.45 -9.69 1.62
CA GLY A 286 -35.95 -9.31 2.95
C GLY A 286 -36.09 -10.43 3.98
N GLY A 287 -36.12 -11.71 3.56
CA GLY A 287 -36.23 -12.84 4.48
C GLY A 287 -34.90 -13.24 5.12
N LYS A 288 -34.84 -13.33 6.46
CA LYS A 288 -33.81 -14.13 7.13
C LYS A 288 -34.01 -15.60 6.73
N PHE A 289 -33.12 -16.14 5.90
CA PHE A 289 -33.12 -17.56 5.58
C PHE A 289 -32.86 -18.38 6.85
N ASN A 290 -33.78 -19.28 7.19
CA ASN A 290 -33.67 -20.14 8.37
C ASN A 290 -33.13 -21.50 7.93
N TYR A 291 -31.81 -21.64 7.94
CA TYR A 291 -31.07 -22.75 7.31
C TYR A 291 -31.25 -24.13 7.98
N ASN A 292 -31.94 -24.23 9.12
CA ASN A 292 -32.06 -25.46 9.91
C ASN A 292 -33.04 -26.51 9.35
N LYS A 293 -33.55 -26.38 8.11
CA LYS A 293 -34.56 -27.29 7.53
C LYS A 293 -34.31 -27.81 6.11
N MET A 294 -33.18 -27.48 5.49
CA MET A 294 -32.72 -28.15 4.26
C MET A 294 -31.39 -28.83 4.53
N GLY A 295 -31.36 -30.17 4.37
CA GLY A 295 -30.17 -30.97 4.63
C GLY A 295 -29.01 -30.56 3.71
N PHE A 296 -27.87 -30.23 4.30
CA PHE A 296 -26.66 -29.71 3.63
C PHE A 296 -25.90 -30.76 2.79
N GLN A 297 -26.58 -31.80 2.29
CA GLN A 297 -25.96 -33.05 1.84
C GLN A 297 -26.11 -33.35 0.33
N SER A 298 -26.55 -32.39 -0.48
CA SER A 298 -26.77 -32.60 -1.93
C SER A 298 -26.43 -31.38 -2.80
N ALA A 299 -25.18 -30.91 -2.77
CA ALA A 299 -24.69 -29.87 -3.68
C ALA A 299 -23.19 -29.93 -4.04
N LEU A 300 -22.52 -31.10 -3.88
CA LEU A 300 -21.12 -31.29 -4.28
C LEU A 300 -20.95 -32.60 -5.07
N SER A 301 -21.41 -32.60 -6.33
CA SER A 301 -20.90 -33.56 -7.31
C SER A 301 -19.55 -33.04 -7.82
N SER A 302 -18.50 -33.84 -7.66
CA SER A 302 -17.09 -33.46 -7.89
C SER A 302 -16.69 -33.29 -9.36
N LYS A 303 -17.61 -32.85 -10.23
CA LYS A 303 -17.43 -32.76 -11.70
C LYS A 303 -18.05 -31.55 -12.39
N SER A 304 -18.72 -30.63 -11.70
CA SER A 304 -19.19 -29.38 -12.33
C SER A 304 -18.10 -28.31 -12.32
N VAL A 305 -17.78 -27.74 -13.47
CA VAL A 305 -16.80 -26.65 -13.60
C VAL A 305 -17.54 -25.31 -13.64
N LEU A 306 -17.11 -24.35 -12.83
CA LEU A 306 -17.70 -23.01 -12.82
C LEU A 306 -17.13 -22.16 -13.96
N ASN A 307 -18.00 -21.69 -14.85
CA ASN A 307 -17.60 -20.84 -15.97
C ASN A 307 -17.88 -19.37 -15.66
N ALA A 308 -16.86 -18.56 -15.44
CA ALA A 308 -17.03 -17.13 -15.19
C ALA A 308 -17.55 -16.43 -16.45
N LYS A 309 -18.51 -15.52 -16.29
CA LYS A 309 -19.21 -14.87 -17.40
C LYS A 309 -19.22 -13.36 -17.32
N CYS A 310 -19.54 -12.81 -16.15
CA CYS A 310 -19.75 -11.38 -15.99
C CYS A 310 -19.25 -10.90 -14.63
N ILE A 311 -18.94 -9.61 -14.55
CA ILE A 311 -18.72 -8.90 -13.30
C ILE A 311 -19.95 -8.04 -12.98
N ILE A 312 -20.27 -7.95 -11.69
CA ILE A 312 -21.18 -6.96 -11.12
C ILE A 312 -20.32 -5.89 -10.45
N LEU A 313 -20.56 -4.62 -10.80
CA LEU A 313 -19.79 -3.49 -10.31
C LEU A 313 -20.68 -2.32 -9.90
N GLU A 314 -20.32 -1.69 -8.78
CA GLU A 314 -21.01 -0.53 -8.21
C GLU A 314 -20.13 0.71 -8.32
N ARG A 315 -20.75 1.88 -8.58
CA ARG A 315 -20.03 3.15 -8.56
C ARG A 315 -19.66 3.54 -7.12
N VAL A 316 -18.38 3.79 -6.87
CA VAL A 316 -17.89 4.28 -5.58
C VAL A 316 -18.24 5.76 -5.44
N MET A 317 -19.21 6.07 -4.59
CA MET A 317 -19.54 7.44 -4.22
C MET A 317 -18.55 7.93 -3.16
N LEU A 318 -17.80 9.00 -3.47
CA LEU A 318 -16.74 9.53 -2.60
C LEU A 318 -17.28 9.95 -1.22
N LYS A 319 -16.63 9.50 -0.15
CA LYS A 319 -17.06 9.73 1.25
C LYS A 319 -17.20 11.21 1.62
N ASN A 320 -16.50 12.12 0.95
CA ASN A 320 -16.51 13.56 1.24
C ASN A 320 -17.82 14.29 0.82
N GLN A 321 -18.85 13.58 0.36
CA GLN A 321 -20.21 14.12 0.20
C GLN A 321 -21.14 13.87 1.41
N TYR A 322 -20.65 13.24 2.49
CA TYR A 322 -21.48 12.84 3.64
C TYR A 322 -21.37 13.73 4.90
N SER A 323 -20.62 14.83 4.86
CA SER A 323 -20.62 15.83 5.94
C SER A 323 -21.57 16.99 5.65
N ASP A 324 -22.67 17.02 6.41
CA ASP A 324 -23.48 18.20 6.78
C ASP A 324 -24.35 18.92 5.71
N PHE A 325 -24.70 18.28 4.59
CA PHE A 325 -25.84 18.74 3.77
C PHE A 325 -26.73 17.58 3.28
N GLU A 326 -28.03 17.66 3.57
CA GLU A 326 -29.05 16.83 2.93
C GLU A 326 -29.15 17.19 1.44
N TYR A 327 -28.60 16.34 0.56
CA TYR A 327 -28.59 16.63 -0.87
C TYR A 327 -29.93 16.30 -1.56
N PRO A 328 -30.53 17.24 -2.32
CA PRO A 328 -31.80 17.02 -3.03
C PRO A 328 -31.78 15.83 -4.01
N PHE A 329 -30.61 15.46 -4.52
CA PHE A 329 -30.47 14.33 -5.46
C PHE A 329 -30.95 12.99 -4.88
N PHE A 330 -30.77 12.77 -3.56
CA PHE A 330 -31.23 11.53 -2.93
C PHE A 330 -32.77 11.48 -2.87
N ASN A 331 -33.42 12.60 -2.59
CA ASN A 331 -34.89 12.72 -2.59
C ASN A 331 -35.47 12.65 -4.02
N ILE A 332 -34.85 13.30 -5.01
CA ILE A 332 -35.26 13.21 -6.42
C ILE A 332 -35.17 11.76 -6.93
N THR A 333 -34.11 11.04 -6.55
CA THR A 333 -33.90 9.65 -6.98
C THR A 333 -34.82 8.69 -6.23
N ALA A 334 -35.04 8.88 -4.92
CA ALA A 334 -36.00 8.11 -4.13
C ALA A 334 -37.44 8.31 -4.64
N GLY A 335 -37.84 9.53 -4.97
CA GLY A 335 -39.16 9.82 -5.56
C GLY A 335 -39.34 9.24 -6.97
N LYS A 336 -38.25 9.12 -7.75
CA LYS A 336 -38.28 8.38 -9.03
C LYS A 336 -38.43 6.88 -8.82
N LEU A 337 -37.68 6.30 -7.88
CA LEU A 337 -37.75 4.88 -7.53
C LEU A 337 -39.11 4.49 -6.95
N ALA A 338 -39.73 5.34 -6.13
CA ALA A 338 -41.08 5.12 -5.62
C ALA A 338 -42.11 5.03 -6.76
N ASN A 339 -42.03 5.93 -7.74
CA ASN A 339 -42.90 5.92 -8.92
C ASN A 339 -42.64 4.74 -9.89
N GLU A 340 -41.38 4.33 -10.10
CA GLU A 340 -41.06 3.21 -11.01
C GLU A 340 -41.35 1.83 -10.42
N PHE A 341 -41.31 1.68 -9.09
CA PHE A 341 -41.48 0.38 -8.41
C PHE A 341 -42.71 0.28 -7.50
N GLY A 342 -43.57 1.31 -7.44
CA GLY A 342 -44.81 1.29 -6.66
C GLY A 342 -44.59 1.20 -5.15
N ILE A 343 -43.53 1.85 -4.64
CA ILE A 343 -43.22 1.88 -3.20
C ILE A 343 -44.03 3.01 -2.56
N GLU A 344 -44.86 2.70 -1.57
CA GLU A 344 -45.69 3.68 -0.86
C GLU A 344 -44.87 4.83 -0.24
N ASP A 345 -45.42 6.04 -0.31
CA ASP A 345 -44.82 7.26 0.24
C ASP A 345 -44.47 7.09 1.72
N GLY A 346 -43.18 7.13 2.03
CA GLY A 346 -42.63 7.04 3.39
C GLY A 346 -41.68 5.85 3.62
N ILE A 347 -41.73 4.81 2.79
CA ILE A 347 -40.79 3.67 2.90
C ILE A 347 -39.46 4.04 2.24
N LYS A 348 -38.45 4.41 3.05
CA LYS A 348 -37.07 4.58 2.54
C LYS A 348 -36.52 3.22 2.08
N PRO A 349 -36.19 3.01 0.79
CA PRO A 349 -35.61 1.76 0.32
C PRO A 349 -34.26 1.51 1.01
N SER A 350 -33.95 0.24 1.27
CA SER A 350 -32.68 -0.13 1.93
C SER A 350 -31.49 0.29 1.07
N LYS A 351 -30.34 0.59 1.71
CA LYS A 351 -29.11 0.96 0.97
C LYS A 351 -28.69 -0.11 -0.04
N ASP A 352 -28.98 -1.37 0.25
CA ASP A 352 -28.62 -2.50 -0.62
C ASP A 352 -29.60 -2.66 -1.79
N LEU A 353 -30.89 -2.33 -1.61
CA LEU A 353 -31.83 -2.22 -2.73
C LEU A 353 -31.41 -1.09 -3.68
N ILE A 354 -31.07 0.10 -3.15
CA ILE A 354 -30.58 1.22 -3.97
C ILE A 354 -29.30 0.83 -4.73
N ARG A 355 -28.32 0.19 -4.07
CA ARG A 355 -27.10 -0.32 -4.72
C ARG A 355 -27.41 -1.27 -5.87
N SER A 356 -28.32 -2.23 -5.65
CA SER A 356 -28.69 -3.23 -6.66
C SER A 356 -29.24 -2.61 -7.96
N ILE A 357 -29.91 -1.45 -7.86
CA ILE A 357 -30.51 -0.76 -9.01
C ILE A 357 -29.46 0.05 -9.80
N PHE A 358 -28.37 0.48 -9.15
CA PHE A 358 -27.23 1.16 -9.79
C PHE A 358 -26.06 0.24 -10.13
N ALA A 359 -26.17 -1.06 -9.86
CA ALA A 359 -25.15 -2.05 -10.19
C ALA A 359 -25.09 -2.26 -11.72
N LYS A 360 -23.91 -2.08 -12.30
CA LYS A 360 -23.66 -2.35 -13.72
C LYS A 360 -23.16 -3.79 -13.89
N ARG A 361 -23.65 -4.46 -14.93
CA ARG A 361 -23.21 -5.79 -15.36
C ARG A 361 -22.39 -5.67 -16.64
N ILE A 362 -21.20 -6.25 -16.68
CA ILE A 362 -20.34 -6.31 -17.88
C ILE A 362 -19.86 -7.74 -18.06
N CYS A 363 -19.93 -8.26 -19.28
CA CYS A 363 -19.72 -9.67 -19.57
C CYS A 363 -18.54 -9.93 -20.53
N LEU A 364 -18.12 -11.19 -20.59
CA LEU A 364 -17.11 -11.64 -21.54
C LEU A 364 -17.70 -11.82 -22.95
N ASN A 365 -16.86 -11.59 -23.96
CA ASN A 365 -17.04 -12.15 -25.29
C ASN A 365 -16.78 -13.67 -25.26
N ASP A 366 -17.09 -14.36 -26.35
CA ASP A 366 -16.78 -15.79 -26.47
C ASP A 366 -15.27 -16.07 -26.35
N ASN A 367 -14.94 -17.08 -25.55
CA ASN A 367 -13.56 -17.40 -25.16
C ASN A 367 -12.83 -16.24 -24.42
N GLY A 368 -13.56 -15.31 -23.81
CA GLY A 368 -12.96 -14.26 -22.97
C GLY A 368 -12.54 -14.76 -21.59
N MET A 369 -11.88 -13.89 -20.81
CA MET A 369 -11.45 -14.19 -19.43
C MET A 369 -11.54 -12.97 -18.50
N ILE A 370 -12.17 -13.15 -17.33
CA ILE A 370 -12.09 -12.21 -16.20
C ILE A 370 -10.78 -12.51 -15.46
N ILE A 371 -9.98 -11.50 -15.16
CA ILE A 371 -8.70 -11.66 -14.44
C ILE A 371 -8.72 -10.78 -13.20
N LEU A 372 -8.59 -11.38 -12.01
CA LEU A 372 -8.53 -10.62 -10.76
C LEU A 372 -7.09 -10.14 -10.51
N SER A 373 -6.94 -8.84 -10.34
CA SER A 373 -5.69 -8.13 -10.06
C SER A 373 -5.87 -7.12 -8.91
N SER A 374 -6.78 -7.41 -7.98
CA SER A 374 -7.20 -6.53 -6.88
C SER A 374 -6.21 -6.50 -5.70
N GLY A 375 -5.12 -7.28 -5.79
CA GLY A 375 -4.07 -7.36 -4.78
C GLY A 375 -4.33 -8.43 -3.73
N ALA A 376 -3.27 -8.83 -3.02
CA ALA A 376 -3.26 -9.96 -2.09
C ALA A 376 -4.35 -9.93 -1.01
N ILE A 377 -4.86 -8.74 -0.65
CA ILE A 377 -5.94 -8.60 0.33
C ILE A 377 -7.33 -8.67 -0.31
N HIS A 378 -7.58 -7.97 -1.42
CA HIS A 378 -8.94 -7.85 -1.96
C HIS A 378 -9.32 -8.93 -2.97
N THR A 379 -8.35 -9.55 -3.66
CA THR A 379 -8.61 -10.67 -4.57
C THR A 379 -9.30 -11.86 -3.86
N PRO A 380 -8.81 -12.40 -2.73
CA PRO A 380 -9.53 -13.46 -2.00
C PRO A 380 -10.87 -12.97 -1.41
N VAL A 381 -10.98 -11.71 -0.96
CA VAL A 381 -12.26 -11.14 -0.48
C VAL A 381 -13.32 -11.09 -1.59
N LEU A 382 -12.93 -10.77 -2.83
CA LEU A 382 -13.82 -10.80 -3.99
C LEU A 382 -14.22 -12.24 -4.37
N LEU A 383 -13.30 -13.21 -4.24
CA LEU A 383 -13.62 -14.62 -4.43
C LEU A 383 -14.64 -15.12 -3.39
N TYR A 384 -14.47 -14.81 -2.10
CA TYR A 384 -15.45 -15.14 -1.06
C TYR A 384 -16.83 -14.53 -1.38
N LYS A 385 -16.87 -13.24 -1.77
CA LYS A 385 -18.11 -12.54 -2.20
C LYS A 385 -18.76 -13.15 -3.45
N SER A 386 -17.97 -13.89 -4.23
CA SER A 386 -18.41 -14.60 -5.44
C SER A 386 -18.75 -16.08 -5.19
N GLY A 387 -18.76 -16.53 -3.93
CA GLY A 387 -19.12 -17.90 -3.55
C GLY A 387 -17.98 -18.92 -3.66
N ILE A 388 -16.73 -18.47 -3.75
CA ILE A 388 -15.54 -19.32 -3.82
C ILE A 388 -14.69 -19.12 -2.57
N GLY A 389 -14.41 -20.18 -1.80
CA GLY A 389 -13.62 -20.09 -0.57
C GLY A 389 -13.92 -21.18 0.46
N PRO A 390 -13.43 -21.04 1.71
CA PRO A 390 -13.68 -22.02 2.78
C PRO A 390 -15.16 -22.04 3.16
N LEU A 391 -15.74 -23.24 3.31
CA LEU A 391 -17.17 -23.42 3.55
C LEU A 391 -17.68 -22.63 4.77
N GLU A 392 -16.95 -22.69 5.88
CA GLU A 392 -17.27 -21.94 7.11
C GLU A 392 -17.28 -20.42 6.89
N SER A 393 -16.34 -19.89 6.11
CA SER A 393 -16.29 -18.45 5.80
C SER A 393 -17.48 -18.03 4.95
N LEU A 394 -17.85 -18.82 3.95
CA LEU A 394 -19.02 -18.54 3.09
C LEU A 394 -20.33 -18.63 3.88
N GLN A 395 -20.47 -19.62 4.78
CA GLN A 395 -21.60 -19.77 5.70
C GLN A 395 -21.72 -18.57 6.65
N ASN A 396 -20.60 -18.14 7.27
CA ASN A 396 -20.56 -16.96 8.16
C ASN A 396 -20.96 -15.66 7.43
N MET A 397 -20.70 -15.57 6.12
CA MET A 397 -21.14 -14.46 5.26
C MET A 397 -22.59 -14.59 4.75
N ASN A 398 -23.29 -15.70 5.02
CA ASN A 398 -24.57 -16.08 4.39
C ASN A 398 -24.50 -16.12 2.84
N ILE A 399 -23.36 -16.52 2.29
CA ILE A 399 -23.15 -16.69 0.85
C ILE A 399 -23.31 -18.16 0.48
N MET A 400 -24.07 -18.42 -0.59
CA MET A 400 -24.20 -19.76 -1.18
C MET A 400 -22.82 -20.21 -1.72
N PRO A 401 -22.27 -21.34 -1.24
CA PRO A 401 -21.03 -21.89 -1.78
C PRO A 401 -21.24 -22.37 -3.22
N LEU A 402 -20.37 -21.94 -4.13
CA LEU A 402 -20.28 -22.40 -5.51
C LEU A 402 -19.07 -23.30 -5.72
N LEU A 403 -17.95 -23.00 -5.05
CA LEU A 403 -16.73 -23.81 -5.06
C LEU A 403 -16.05 -23.72 -3.70
N GLU A 404 -15.87 -24.86 -3.03
CA GLU A 404 -15.13 -24.94 -1.78
C GLU A 404 -13.62 -24.90 -2.07
N VAL A 405 -12.91 -23.96 -1.44
CA VAL A 405 -11.45 -23.81 -1.52
C VAL A 405 -10.91 -23.57 -0.11
N PRO A 406 -10.59 -24.61 0.69
CA PRO A 406 -10.30 -24.48 2.12
C PRO A 406 -9.09 -23.60 2.45
N ASN A 407 -8.08 -23.57 1.58
CA ASN A 407 -6.84 -22.81 1.79
C ASN A 407 -6.90 -21.37 1.21
N LEU A 408 -8.00 -20.97 0.57
CA LEU A 408 -8.09 -19.64 -0.04
C LEU A 408 -7.99 -18.54 1.03
N GLY A 409 -7.16 -17.53 0.80
CA GLY A 409 -6.94 -16.43 1.76
C GLY A 409 -6.10 -16.81 2.98
N THR A 410 -5.66 -18.08 3.11
CA THR A 410 -4.61 -18.51 4.05
C THR A 410 -3.22 -18.20 3.47
N ASN A 411 -2.15 -18.45 4.24
CA ASN A 411 -0.77 -18.21 3.82
C ASN A 411 -0.46 -16.74 3.44
N ILE A 412 -1.31 -15.78 3.82
CA ILE A 412 -0.96 -14.37 3.57
C ILE A 412 0.29 -14.00 4.38
N VAL A 413 1.17 -13.24 3.76
CA VAL A 413 2.43 -12.80 4.36
C VAL A 413 2.69 -11.33 4.02
N ASP A 414 3.22 -10.60 5.00
CA ASP A 414 3.86 -9.29 4.88
C ASP A 414 5.06 -9.30 5.84
N ARG A 415 5.93 -8.30 5.74
CA ARG A 415 7.09 -8.16 6.62
C ARG A 415 6.99 -6.88 7.44
N LEU A 416 7.56 -6.94 8.65
CA LEU A 416 7.70 -5.75 9.47
C LEU A 416 8.92 -4.93 9.03
N LEU A 417 8.67 -3.65 8.83
CA LEU A 417 9.67 -2.59 8.82
C LEU A 417 10.04 -2.25 10.27
N PHE A 418 11.34 -2.21 10.56
CA PHE A 418 11.87 -1.69 11.82
C PHE A 418 12.83 -0.54 11.51
N ALA A 419 12.32 0.68 11.66
CA ALA A 419 13.04 1.90 11.34
C ALA A 419 13.50 2.62 12.61
N ILE A 420 14.75 3.04 12.66
CA ILE A 420 15.29 3.96 13.67
C ILE A 420 15.58 5.29 12.96
N PRO A 421 14.68 6.28 13.05
CA PRO A 421 14.95 7.62 12.56
C PRO A 421 16.14 8.28 13.27
N PHE A 422 16.86 9.11 12.53
CA PHE A 422 17.83 10.07 13.06
C PHE A 422 17.68 11.41 12.32
N PHE A 423 18.28 12.47 12.86
CA PHE A 423 18.09 13.85 12.38
C PHE A 423 19.41 14.42 11.83
N PHE A 424 19.39 15.12 10.69
CA PHE A 424 20.54 15.84 10.14
C PHE A 424 20.79 17.16 10.88
N LYS A 425 22.05 17.61 10.95
CA LYS A 425 22.43 18.88 11.64
C LYS A 425 21.78 20.15 11.06
N SER A 426 21.38 20.12 9.80
CA SER A 426 20.76 21.24 9.08
C SER A 426 19.78 20.71 8.03
N ASP A 427 19.04 21.62 7.37
CA ASP A 427 18.28 21.30 6.16
C ASP A 427 19.23 20.96 5.01
N VAL A 428 19.56 19.68 4.87
CA VAL A 428 20.39 19.16 3.76
C VAL A 428 19.55 18.89 2.51
N PHE A 429 18.22 18.72 2.64
CA PHE A 429 17.36 18.19 1.56
C PHE A 429 16.07 19.00 1.35
N THR A 430 16.00 19.75 0.25
CA THR A 430 14.75 20.37 -0.23
C THR A 430 13.85 19.38 -0.99
N ASN A 431 14.44 18.32 -1.56
CA ASN A 431 13.74 17.24 -2.24
C ASN A 431 13.88 15.92 -1.46
N PRO A 432 12.83 15.09 -1.39
CA PRO A 432 12.87 13.79 -0.72
C PRO A 432 13.68 12.75 -1.50
N PHE A 433 14.31 11.81 -0.79
CA PHE A 433 15.06 10.70 -1.37
C PHE A 433 14.67 9.34 -0.77
N VAL A 434 14.75 8.30 -1.60
CA VAL A 434 15.00 6.93 -1.12
C VAL A 434 16.38 6.54 -1.59
N ASN A 435 17.15 5.92 -0.71
CA ASN A 435 18.59 5.82 -0.86
C ASN A 435 19.00 4.95 -2.08
N PRO A 436 20.04 5.35 -2.84
CA PRO A 436 20.52 4.62 -4.03
C PRO A 436 21.13 3.25 -3.75
N ILE A 437 21.40 2.90 -2.49
CA ILE A 437 22.10 1.68 -2.07
C ILE A 437 21.27 0.96 -1.01
N MET A 438 20.96 -0.31 -1.28
CA MET A 438 20.48 -1.29 -0.31
C MET A 438 21.56 -2.36 -0.12
N SER A 439 21.82 -2.78 1.12
CA SER A 439 22.70 -3.91 1.41
C SER A 439 21.92 -5.05 2.03
N SER A 440 22.15 -6.28 1.57
CA SER A 440 21.64 -7.50 2.20
C SER A 440 22.79 -8.29 2.80
N PHE A 441 22.55 -8.87 3.97
CA PHE A 441 23.44 -9.84 4.56
C PHE A 441 22.63 -11.08 4.99
N SER A 442 23.05 -12.23 4.49
CA SER A 442 22.59 -13.52 5.01
C SER A 442 23.37 -13.80 6.30
N LYS A 443 22.67 -13.96 7.42
CA LYS A 443 23.32 -14.50 8.62
C LYS A 443 23.08 -16.00 8.71
N THR A 444 24.13 -16.76 8.45
CA THR A 444 24.76 -17.57 9.51
C THR A 444 26.15 -18.02 9.09
N SER A 445 26.97 -18.34 10.10
CA SER A 445 28.24 -19.02 9.94
C SER A 445 28.01 -20.47 9.46
N GLY A 446 27.99 -20.66 8.14
CA GLY A 446 27.83 -21.98 7.50
C GLY A 446 27.44 -21.87 6.02
N ASN A 447 27.69 -22.94 5.25
CA ASN A 447 27.34 -23.02 3.83
C ASN A 447 25.81 -23.21 3.61
N CYS A 448 24.98 -22.20 3.94
CA CYS A 448 23.52 -22.26 3.79
C CYS A 448 22.94 -21.47 2.59
N GLY A 449 23.76 -21.17 1.58
CA GLY A 449 23.34 -20.71 0.25
C GLY A 449 22.14 -19.76 0.22
N TYR A 450 21.05 -20.19 -0.42
CA TYR A 450 19.78 -19.45 -0.52
C TYR A 450 18.70 -19.93 0.47
N SER A 451 18.94 -20.96 1.29
CA SER A 451 17.94 -21.50 2.23
C SER A 451 17.84 -20.69 3.53
N CYS A 452 18.87 -19.93 3.88
CA CYS A 452 18.85 -19.00 5.01
C CYS A 452 18.07 -17.71 4.69
N SER A 453 17.30 -17.23 5.68
CA SER A 453 16.59 -15.95 5.64
C SER A 453 17.55 -14.77 5.54
N THR A 454 17.28 -13.80 4.68
CA THR A 454 18.16 -12.63 4.52
C THR A 454 17.66 -11.39 5.27
N ILE A 455 18.61 -10.59 5.74
CA ILE A 455 18.37 -9.33 6.43
C ILE A 455 18.80 -8.20 5.49
N ASN A 456 17.83 -7.41 5.03
CA ASN A 456 18.10 -6.25 4.20
C ASN A 456 18.10 -5.00 5.07
N ILE A 457 19.15 -4.19 4.94
CA ILE A 457 19.26 -2.88 5.60
C ILE A 457 19.26 -1.80 4.51
N GLU A 458 18.42 -0.81 4.72
CA GLU A 458 18.15 0.28 3.79
C GLU A 458 18.15 1.62 4.55
N SER A 459 18.10 2.72 3.81
CA SER A 459 17.80 4.04 4.36
C SER A 459 16.88 4.86 3.47
N LEU A 460 16.18 5.81 4.08
CA LEU A 460 15.31 6.78 3.41
C LEU A 460 15.36 8.12 4.17
N GLY A 461 15.00 9.22 3.52
CA GLY A 461 15.04 10.52 4.20
C GLY A 461 14.72 11.72 3.31
N GLY A 462 14.85 12.90 3.92
CA GLY A 462 14.66 14.19 3.25
C GLY A 462 13.21 14.52 2.91
N GLY A 463 12.94 15.81 2.68
CA GLY A 463 11.61 16.30 2.34
C GLY A 463 10.55 15.88 3.36
N ARG A 464 9.53 15.14 2.91
CA ARG A 464 8.42 14.64 3.75
C ARG A 464 8.36 13.11 3.86
N THR A 465 9.42 12.39 3.50
CA THR A 465 9.41 10.92 3.40
C THR A 465 9.20 10.25 4.75
N VAL A 466 10.07 10.57 5.73
CA VAL A 466 9.96 10.05 7.09
C VAL A 466 8.73 10.64 7.77
N GLU A 467 8.51 11.96 7.69
CA GLU A 467 7.32 12.66 8.20
C GLU A 467 6.01 11.93 7.82
N GLY A 468 5.83 11.64 6.52
CA GLY A 468 4.67 10.94 5.99
C GLY A 468 4.54 9.49 6.46
N THR A 469 5.67 8.78 6.56
CA THR A 469 5.70 7.40 7.08
C THR A 469 5.27 7.37 8.55
N LEU A 470 5.81 8.29 9.36
CA LEU A 470 5.48 8.46 10.77
C LEU A 470 4.01 8.82 10.98
N TYR A 471 3.42 9.60 10.07
CA TYR A 471 1.98 9.81 10.04
C TYR A 471 1.26 8.51 9.73
N ALA A 472 1.36 7.93 8.53
CA ALA A 472 0.60 6.74 8.12
C ALA A 472 0.57 5.62 9.18
N THR A 473 1.76 5.29 9.70
CA THR A 473 1.98 4.22 10.68
C THR A 473 1.72 4.62 12.14
N ARG A 474 1.62 5.93 12.43
CA ARG A 474 1.60 6.52 13.78
C ARG A 474 2.82 6.10 14.64
N LEU A 475 3.96 5.81 14.02
CA LEU A 475 5.13 5.18 14.69
C LEU A 475 5.70 6.00 15.87
N ILE A 476 5.55 7.34 15.85
CA ILE A 476 5.96 8.21 16.96
C ILE A 476 5.19 7.97 18.27
N PHE A 477 4.08 7.23 18.21
CA PHE A 477 3.30 6.83 19.37
C PHE A 477 3.57 5.35 19.76
N PRO A 478 3.54 5.01 21.05
CA PRO A 478 3.58 3.63 21.53
C PRO A 478 2.51 2.76 20.86
N PRO A 479 2.75 1.46 20.59
CA PRO A 479 1.82 0.60 19.84
C PRO A 479 0.35 0.69 20.29
N ARG A 480 0.10 0.67 21.61
CA ARG A 480 -1.25 0.77 22.20
C ARG A 480 -2.01 2.07 21.87
N LEU A 481 -1.31 3.13 21.46
CA LEU A 481 -1.92 4.42 21.10
C LEU A 481 -2.06 4.64 19.59
N ARG A 482 -1.47 3.78 18.74
CA ARG A 482 -1.45 4.00 17.28
C ARG A 482 -2.81 4.02 16.60
N ASN A 483 -3.82 3.42 17.22
CA ASN A 483 -5.20 3.39 16.72
C ASN A 483 -6.16 4.19 17.62
N ASN A 484 -5.63 5.08 18.44
CA ASN A 484 -6.38 5.93 19.35
C ASN A 484 -6.89 7.19 18.62
N ILE A 485 -8.11 7.62 18.92
CA ILE A 485 -8.75 8.79 18.30
C ILE A 485 -7.99 10.09 18.58
N VAL A 486 -7.38 10.23 19.76
CA VAL A 486 -6.58 11.39 20.15
C VAL A 486 -5.25 11.42 19.39
N THR A 487 -4.65 10.24 19.13
CA THR A 487 -3.46 10.13 18.27
C THR A 487 -3.78 10.54 16.82
N ASP A 488 -4.93 10.14 16.29
CA ASP A 488 -5.37 10.61 14.97
C ASP A 488 -5.63 12.14 14.95
N PHE A 489 -6.23 12.71 16.00
CA PHE A 489 -6.40 14.16 16.17
C PHE A 489 -5.06 14.93 16.19
N VAL A 490 -4.07 14.47 16.97
CA VAL A 490 -2.73 15.09 16.99
C VAL A 490 -2.09 15.06 15.61
N ILE A 491 -2.16 13.94 14.89
CA ILE A 491 -1.57 13.85 13.55
C ILE A 491 -2.32 14.70 12.52
N GLU A 492 -3.64 14.84 12.60
CA GLU A 492 -4.36 15.75 11.70
C GLU A 492 -3.97 17.23 11.93
N ILE A 493 -3.64 17.63 13.17
CA ILE A 493 -3.06 18.95 13.44
C ILE A 493 -1.64 19.07 12.85
N PHE A 494 -0.76 18.08 13.09
CA PHE A 494 0.59 18.08 12.52
C PHE A 494 0.56 18.17 10.98
N LYS A 495 -0.28 17.38 10.31
CA LYS A 495 -0.48 17.43 8.85
C LYS A 495 -0.93 18.81 8.37
N LYS A 496 -1.97 19.38 9.00
CA LYS A 496 -2.50 20.70 8.64
C LYS A 496 -1.46 21.81 8.80
N CYS A 497 -0.66 21.76 9.87
CA CYS A 497 0.44 22.72 10.06
C CYS A 497 1.59 22.49 9.06
N ALA A 498 1.94 21.23 8.77
CA ALA A 498 2.98 20.87 7.80
C ALA A 498 2.66 21.30 6.36
N GLU A 499 1.39 21.29 5.98
CA GLU A 499 0.89 21.75 4.67
C GLU A 499 1.01 23.27 4.47
N ASN A 500 0.95 24.05 5.56
CA ASN A 500 1.05 25.51 5.52
C ASN A 500 2.48 26.02 5.78
N TYR A 501 3.35 25.22 6.41
CA TYR A 501 4.72 25.59 6.76
C TYR A 501 5.54 26.17 5.59
N PRO A 502 6.32 27.25 5.80
CA PRO A 502 6.62 27.90 7.08
C PRO A 502 5.59 28.96 7.51
N LEU A 503 4.70 29.36 6.59
CA LEU A 503 3.69 30.37 6.85
C LEU A 503 2.53 29.71 7.62
N SER A 504 2.51 29.87 8.95
CA SER A 504 1.56 29.20 9.86
C SER A 504 0.05 29.49 9.63
N GLY A 505 -0.32 30.14 8.53
CA GLY A 505 -1.71 30.27 8.05
C GLY A 505 -2.64 31.08 8.95
N GLY A 506 -2.09 31.80 9.93
CA GLY A 506 -2.87 32.41 11.01
C GLY A 506 -3.46 31.39 12.00
N ILE A 507 -3.04 30.12 11.96
CA ILE A 507 -3.51 29.06 12.86
C ILE A 507 -2.60 29.03 14.11
N PRO A 508 -3.04 29.46 15.30
CA PRO A 508 -2.13 29.69 16.43
C PRO A 508 -1.43 28.42 16.94
N ILE A 509 -2.10 27.26 16.89
CA ILE A 509 -1.51 25.97 17.31
C ILE A 509 -0.26 25.60 16.49
N CYS A 510 -0.18 26.05 15.23
CA CYS A 510 0.95 25.74 14.36
C CYS A 510 2.25 26.44 14.79
N LEU A 511 2.18 27.49 15.61
CA LEU A 511 3.37 28.13 16.19
C LEU A 511 4.13 27.18 17.13
N ILE A 512 3.40 26.36 17.91
CA ILE A 512 3.98 25.34 18.79
C ILE A 512 4.65 24.23 17.96
N LEU A 513 4.18 24.00 16.72
CA LEU A 513 4.66 22.95 15.84
C LEU A 513 5.73 23.39 14.84
N GLN A 514 6.16 24.65 14.83
CA GLN A 514 7.18 25.13 13.89
C GLN A 514 8.49 24.32 13.98
N TYR A 515 9.12 24.25 15.15
CA TYR A 515 10.35 23.48 15.35
C TYR A 515 10.16 21.95 15.28
N PRO A 516 9.08 21.34 15.83
CA PRO A 516 8.75 19.94 15.57
C PRO A 516 8.70 19.57 14.08
N LEU A 517 8.11 20.43 13.24
CA LEU A 517 8.00 20.18 11.79
C LEU A 517 9.32 20.39 11.06
N GLU A 518 10.13 21.38 11.46
CA GLU A 518 11.51 21.54 10.98
C GLU A 518 12.34 20.27 11.26
N CYS A 519 12.26 19.76 12.49
CA CYS A 519 12.90 18.51 12.89
C CYS A 519 12.42 17.32 12.04
N LEU A 520 11.12 17.12 11.85
CA LEU A 520 10.61 16.02 11.04
C LEU A 520 11.08 16.08 9.57
N ARG A 521 11.30 17.28 9.00
CA ARG A 521 11.83 17.47 7.64
C ARG A 521 13.33 17.18 7.53
N ARG A 522 14.07 17.36 8.62
CA ARG A 522 15.49 17.03 8.77
C ARG A 522 15.74 15.55 9.10
N SER A 523 14.71 14.70 9.08
CA SER A 523 14.87 13.28 9.44
C SER A 523 15.22 12.37 8.26
N ALA A 524 16.07 11.38 8.56
CA ALA A 524 16.27 10.16 7.79
C ALA A 524 15.98 8.96 8.70
N ALA A 525 15.95 7.76 8.16
CA ALA A 525 15.91 6.53 8.94
C ALA A 525 16.86 5.50 8.32
N VAL A 526 17.59 4.79 9.18
CA VAL A 526 18.14 3.47 8.84
C VAL A 526 17.13 2.44 9.30
N PHE A 527 16.81 1.48 8.44
CA PHE A 527 15.81 0.47 8.73
C PHE A 527 16.24 -0.88 8.19
N TYR A 528 15.65 -1.93 8.75
CA TYR A 528 15.75 -3.27 8.17
C TYR A 528 14.38 -3.95 8.15
N PHE A 529 14.31 -5.02 7.38
CA PHE A 529 13.23 -5.99 7.42
C PHE A 529 13.78 -7.40 7.17
N THR A 530 13.03 -8.41 7.61
CA THR A 530 13.29 -9.81 7.25
C THR A 530 12.74 -10.05 5.85
N SER A 531 13.57 -10.58 4.94
CA SER A 531 13.19 -10.86 3.55
C SER A 531 12.15 -11.98 3.46
N GLU A 532 12.41 -13.14 4.06
CA GLU A 532 11.52 -14.30 4.01
C GLU A 532 10.98 -14.69 5.38
N PRO A 533 10.09 -13.86 5.98
CA PRO A 533 9.48 -14.20 7.26
C PRO A 533 8.75 -15.55 7.16
N LYS A 534 8.81 -16.34 8.23
CA LYS A 534 8.18 -17.66 8.33
C LYS A 534 6.72 -17.58 8.78
N SER A 535 6.37 -16.54 9.55
CA SER A 535 5.00 -16.25 9.99
C SER A 535 4.02 -16.27 8.81
N ARG A 536 2.87 -16.92 8.99
CA ARG A 536 1.79 -16.98 7.99
C ARG A 536 0.44 -16.64 8.60
N GLY A 537 -0.13 -15.58 8.06
CA GLY A 537 -1.42 -15.04 8.45
C GLY A 537 -2.60 -15.64 7.69
N GLY A 538 -3.72 -14.93 7.75
CA GLY A 538 -4.89 -15.23 6.93
C GLY A 538 -5.88 -14.06 6.83
N ILE A 539 -6.76 -14.15 5.85
CA ILE A 539 -7.90 -13.25 5.67
C ILE A 539 -9.18 -14.01 5.97
N SER A 540 -9.99 -13.47 6.88
CA SER A 540 -11.37 -13.91 7.12
C SER A 540 -12.34 -12.78 6.78
N VAL A 541 -13.62 -13.09 6.55
CA VAL A 541 -14.66 -12.09 6.30
C VAL A 541 -15.85 -12.30 7.22
N LYS A 542 -16.33 -11.21 7.81
CA LYS A 542 -17.47 -11.18 8.73
C LYS A 542 -18.79 -11.21 8.01
N SER A 543 -19.86 -11.49 8.75
CA SER A 543 -21.25 -11.41 8.31
C SER A 543 -21.68 -10.02 7.81
N ASP A 544 -20.98 -8.95 8.17
CA ASP A 544 -21.20 -7.58 7.63
C ASP A 544 -20.43 -7.29 6.34
N GLY A 545 -19.73 -8.29 5.78
CA GLY A 545 -18.97 -8.19 4.53
C GLY A 545 -17.62 -7.47 4.64
N LYS A 546 -17.20 -7.07 5.86
CA LYS A 546 -15.84 -6.57 6.12
C LYS A 546 -14.87 -7.71 6.37
N PHE A 547 -13.65 -7.58 5.87
CA PHE A 547 -12.59 -8.53 6.13
C PHE A 547 -11.84 -8.21 7.42
N GLU A 548 -11.27 -9.23 8.05
CA GLU A 548 -10.19 -9.10 9.03
C GLU A 548 -8.91 -9.63 8.42
N LEU A 549 -7.81 -8.94 8.72
CA LEU A 549 -6.48 -9.30 8.27
C LEU A 549 -5.64 -9.67 9.48
N ASP A 550 -5.18 -10.90 9.54
CA ASP A 550 -4.17 -11.33 10.52
C ASP A 550 -2.85 -11.55 9.80
N GLY A 551 -1.78 -10.89 10.24
CA GLY A 551 -0.43 -11.09 9.71
C GLY A 551 0.36 -12.14 10.49
N LYS A 552 -0.07 -12.48 11.72
CA LYS A 552 0.67 -13.29 12.69
C LYS A 552 2.15 -12.92 12.85
N TYR A 553 2.50 -11.64 12.69
CA TYR A 553 3.89 -11.19 12.70
C TYR A 553 4.62 -11.67 13.96
N LEU A 554 5.80 -12.26 13.77
CA LEU A 554 6.67 -12.78 14.81
C LEU A 554 6.08 -13.97 15.60
N SER A 555 5.14 -14.73 15.00
CA SER A 555 4.66 -15.99 15.59
C SER A 555 5.76 -17.06 15.62
N GLU A 556 6.59 -17.10 14.58
CA GLU A 556 7.68 -18.06 14.46
C GLU A 556 8.93 -17.61 15.22
N GLU A 557 9.68 -18.58 15.74
CA GLU A 557 10.91 -18.33 16.49
C GLU A 557 12.02 -17.76 15.61
N GLU A 558 12.20 -18.31 14.40
CA GLU A 558 13.18 -17.82 13.43
C GLU A 558 12.97 -16.34 13.08
N ASP A 559 11.71 -15.88 12.99
CA ASP A 559 11.40 -14.46 12.75
C ASP A 559 11.85 -13.57 13.91
N ARG A 560 11.70 -14.04 15.16
CA ARG A 560 12.19 -13.30 16.35
C ARG A 560 13.72 -13.28 16.41
N GLU A 561 14.38 -14.37 16.06
CA GLU A 561 15.85 -14.42 15.97
C GLU A 561 16.39 -13.47 14.89
N ASN A 562 15.83 -13.55 13.67
CA ASN A 562 16.16 -12.66 12.55
C ASN A 562 15.97 -11.19 12.92
N VAL A 563 14.91 -10.87 13.68
CA VAL A 563 14.64 -9.53 14.22
C VAL A 563 15.72 -9.05 15.19
N ILE A 564 16.12 -9.90 16.15
CA ILE A 564 17.19 -9.57 17.11
C ILE A 564 18.50 -9.28 16.37
N ILE A 565 18.81 -10.08 15.34
CA ILE A 565 20.00 -9.91 14.51
C ILE A 565 19.93 -8.58 13.73
N GLY A 566 18.83 -8.32 13.03
CA GLY A 566 18.67 -7.15 12.17
C GLY A 566 18.71 -5.84 12.94
N LEU A 567 17.99 -5.76 14.07
CA LEU A 567 18.07 -4.59 14.96
C LEU A 567 19.48 -4.41 15.51
N SER A 568 20.16 -5.49 15.93
CA SER A 568 21.53 -5.40 16.43
C SER A 568 22.47 -4.78 15.39
N SER A 569 22.33 -5.16 14.12
CA SER A 569 23.12 -4.61 13.02
C SER A 569 22.83 -3.11 12.80
N VAL A 570 21.56 -2.70 12.75
CA VAL A 570 21.19 -1.28 12.59
C VAL A 570 21.71 -0.44 13.76
N ILE A 571 21.55 -0.89 15.01
CA ILE A 571 22.03 -0.17 16.20
C ILE A 571 23.57 -0.07 16.19
N LYS A 572 24.30 -1.12 15.78
CA LYS A 572 25.76 -1.07 15.60
C LYS A 572 26.17 -0.05 14.53
N MET A 573 25.47 0.02 13.40
CA MET A 573 25.74 1.01 12.36
C MET A 573 25.55 2.44 12.89
N LEU A 574 24.47 2.71 13.62
CA LEU A 574 24.23 4.03 14.21
C LEU A 574 25.29 4.40 15.28
N ARG A 575 25.72 3.42 16.08
CA ARG A 575 26.78 3.58 17.11
C ARG A 575 28.22 3.62 16.56
N SER A 576 28.44 3.27 15.29
CA SER A 576 29.78 3.26 14.63
C SER A 576 30.52 4.60 14.63
N GLY A 577 29.80 5.71 14.80
CA GLY A 577 30.33 7.07 14.70
C GLY A 577 30.39 7.63 13.29
N ARG A 578 30.20 6.82 12.24
CA ARG A 578 30.22 7.27 10.82
C ARG A 578 29.23 8.40 10.54
N PHE A 579 28.10 8.44 11.24
CA PHE A 579 27.04 9.43 11.08
C PHE A 579 27.28 10.75 11.85
N GLN A 580 28.25 10.84 12.78
CA GLN A 580 28.44 12.01 13.66
C GLN A 580 28.70 13.33 12.94
N ASN A 581 29.22 13.28 11.71
CA ASN A 581 29.48 14.49 10.92
C ASN A 581 28.20 15.07 10.30
N ILE A 582 27.24 14.22 9.94
CA ILE A 582 25.98 14.61 9.26
C ILE A 582 24.78 14.69 10.20
N ALA A 583 24.75 13.89 11.26
CA ALA A 583 23.64 13.80 12.20
C ALA A 583 23.77 14.80 13.36
N GLU A 584 22.64 15.31 13.81
CA GLU A 584 22.48 16.09 15.04
C GLU A 584 22.91 15.25 16.25
N GLN A 585 23.45 15.90 17.29
CA GLN A 585 23.84 15.22 18.53
C GLN A 585 22.61 14.89 19.39
N GLY A 586 22.61 13.73 20.04
CA GLY A 586 21.58 13.38 21.02
C GLY A 586 21.65 14.27 22.26
N GLY A 587 20.50 14.55 22.87
CA GLY A 587 20.42 15.36 24.10
C GLY A 587 19.07 16.05 24.30
N TYR A 588 18.97 16.87 25.36
CA TYR A 588 17.72 17.52 25.75
C TYR A 588 17.15 18.50 24.71
N SER A 589 18.00 19.27 24.03
CA SER A 589 17.59 20.19 22.96
C SER A 589 17.49 19.53 21.57
N SER A 590 17.58 18.20 21.50
CA SER A 590 17.59 17.49 20.21
C SER A 590 16.19 17.31 19.62
N CYS A 591 16.13 17.12 18.31
CA CYS A 591 14.90 16.96 17.54
C CYS A 591 13.93 15.88 18.06
N PRO A 592 14.35 14.69 18.52
CA PRO A 592 13.47 13.73 19.20
C PRO A 592 12.69 14.34 20.37
N MET A 593 13.36 15.13 21.21
CA MET A 593 12.75 15.79 22.36
C MET A 593 11.89 16.99 21.93
N THR A 594 12.31 17.74 20.91
CA THR A 594 11.51 18.82 20.31
C THR A 594 10.18 18.30 19.76
N VAL A 595 10.19 17.19 19.01
CA VAL A 595 8.96 16.56 18.48
C VAL A 595 8.06 16.06 19.61
N LEU A 596 8.62 15.41 20.64
CA LEU A 596 7.87 14.95 21.82
C LEU A 596 7.22 16.12 22.59
N ASN A 597 7.95 17.22 22.79
CA ASN A 597 7.41 18.45 23.38
C ASN A 597 6.31 19.07 22.50
N GLY A 598 6.42 19.00 21.17
CA GLY A 598 5.37 19.43 20.23
C GLY A 598 4.06 18.64 20.41
N ILE A 599 4.15 17.32 20.53
CA ILE A 599 2.99 16.44 20.81
C ILE A 599 2.34 16.81 22.14
N ILE A 600 3.14 16.96 23.20
CA ILE A 600 2.66 17.36 24.54
C ILE A 600 2.01 18.74 24.50
N GLY A 601 2.58 19.69 23.74
CA GLY A 601 2.04 21.04 23.56
C GLY A 601 0.69 21.07 22.85
N VAL A 602 0.49 20.22 21.83
CA VAL A 602 -0.82 20.05 21.17
C VAL A 602 -1.86 19.49 22.14
N LEU A 603 -1.51 18.43 22.88
CA LEU A 603 -2.40 17.81 23.87
C LEU A 603 -2.77 18.80 24.98
N ALA A 604 -1.80 19.49 25.58
CA ALA A 604 -2.04 20.51 26.61
C ALA A 604 -2.90 21.69 26.12
N SER A 605 -2.74 22.09 24.85
CA SER A 605 -3.58 23.12 24.23
C SER A 605 -5.03 22.66 24.05
N ALA A 606 -5.25 21.39 23.73
CA ALA A 606 -6.57 20.79 23.59
C ALA A 606 -7.26 20.60 24.95
N ARG A 607 -6.53 20.14 25.99
CA ARG A 607 -7.03 20.02 27.38
C ARG A 607 -7.64 21.32 27.94
N THR A 608 -7.16 22.47 27.48
CA THR A 608 -7.52 23.78 28.03
C THR A 608 -8.53 24.55 27.18
N GLU A 609 -9.01 23.99 26.06
CA GLU A 609 -9.90 24.64 25.08
C GLU A 609 -9.45 26.05 24.62
N ARG A 610 -8.14 26.35 24.70
CA ARG A 610 -7.61 27.71 24.47
C ARG A 610 -7.40 28.07 23.00
N LEU A 611 -7.11 27.08 22.15
CA LEU A 611 -6.75 27.27 20.73
C LEU A 611 -7.77 26.65 19.75
N PHE A 612 -8.78 26.02 20.33
CA PHE A 612 -9.96 25.39 19.74
C PHE A 612 -10.97 25.36 20.91
N ILE A 613 -12.26 25.67 20.77
CA ILE A 613 -13.15 25.68 19.59
C ILE A 613 -14.35 26.63 19.88
N ASN A 614 -15.09 27.10 18.85
CA ASN A 614 -16.45 27.67 19.01
C ASN A 614 -17.54 26.64 19.46
N LYS A 615 -17.15 25.42 19.88
CA LYS A 615 -18.01 24.29 20.34
C LYS A 615 -17.19 23.31 21.21
N PRO A 616 -17.57 22.97 22.44
CA PRO A 616 -16.76 22.10 23.31
C PRO A 616 -16.56 20.67 22.77
N LEU A 617 -15.53 19.99 23.28
CA LEU A 617 -15.24 18.57 22.99
C LEU A 617 -16.19 17.61 23.74
N SER A 618 -16.32 16.36 23.29
CA SER A 618 -17.13 15.35 23.98
C SER A 618 -16.42 14.79 25.23
N PRO A 619 -17.16 14.42 26.31
CA PRO A 619 -16.56 13.85 27.52
C PRO A 619 -15.65 12.65 27.25
N ASP A 620 -16.14 11.66 26.51
CA ASP A 620 -15.37 10.45 26.15
C ASP A 620 -14.03 10.76 25.45
N PHE A 621 -14.00 11.84 24.65
CA PHE A 621 -12.76 12.28 23.98
C PHE A 621 -11.83 12.99 24.95
N MET A 622 -12.35 13.75 25.91
CA MET A 622 -11.55 14.42 26.94
C MET A 622 -10.91 13.43 27.91
N ASP A 623 -11.63 12.38 28.33
CA ASP A 623 -11.10 11.31 29.17
C ASP A 623 -9.96 10.55 28.47
N GLU A 624 -10.15 10.20 27.20
CA GLU A 624 -9.10 9.56 26.40
C GLU A 624 -7.92 10.52 26.15
N LEU A 625 -8.18 11.81 26.01
CA LEU A 625 -7.13 12.82 25.81
C LEU A 625 -6.28 13.01 27.06
N GLU A 626 -6.89 12.99 28.25
CA GLU A 626 -6.20 12.98 29.53
C GLU A 626 -5.34 11.71 29.70
N ASN A 627 -5.89 10.54 29.35
CA ASN A 627 -5.15 9.27 29.35
C ASN A 627 -3.91 9.33 28.42
N VAL A 628 -4.09 9.73 27.17
CA VAL A 628 -3.01 9.86 26.18
C VAL A 628 -1.96 10.89 26.59
N TYR A 629 -2.39 12.04 27.13
CA TYR A 629 -1.49 13.07 27.67
C TYR A 629 -0.60 12.51 28.78
N ASN A 630 -1.19 11.85 29.78
CA ASN A 630 -0.45 11.30 30.91
C ASN A 630 0.50 10.17 30.50
N ILE A 631 0.13 9.32 29.53
CA ILE A 631 1.01 8.28 28.99
C ILE A 631 2.26 8.91 28.33
N ILE A 632 2.08 9.96 27.53
CA ILE A 632 3.17 10.59 26.78
C ILE A 632 4.05 11.44 27.70
N LEU A 633 3.46 12.12 28.68
CA LEU A 633 4.20 12.85 29.71
C LEU A 633 5.04 11.91 30.58
N ASN A 634 4.47 10.79 31.05
CA ASN A 634 5.22 9.79 31.80
C ASN A 634 6.37 9.17 30.98
N TYR A 635 6.17 8.95 29.68
CA TYR A 635 7.25 8.51 28.79
C TYR A 635 8.36 9.55 28.66
N LYS A 636 8.02 10.84 28.45
CA LYS A 636 9.01 11.94 28.49
C LYS A 636 9.79 11.93 29.80
N ASN A 637 9.08 11.87 30.93
CA ASN A 637 9.70 11.94 32.25
C ASN A 637 10.56 10.70 32.58
N SER A 638 10.30 9.56 31.93
CA SER A 638 11.17 8.37 32.03
C SER A 638 12.48 8.49 31.23
N ILE A 639 12.50 9.30 30.17
CA ILE A 639 13.71 9.61 29.37
C ILE A 639 14.46 10.81 29.97
N PHE A 640 13.74 11.75 30.55
CA PHE A 640 14.29 12.95 31.16
C PHE A 640 13.53 13.27 32.45
N PRO A 641 14.01 12.79 33.61
CA PRO A 641 13.39 13.07 34.90
C PRO A 641 13.36 14.58 35.19
N ASP A 642 12.23 15.09 35.70
CA ASP A 642 12.06 16.53 35.97
C ASP A 642 13.08 17.08 36.98
N GLU A 643 13.63 16.23 37.84
CA GLU A 643 14.74 16.52 38.76
C GLU A 643 16.07 16.86 38.07
N CYS A 644 16.26 16.48 36.80
CA CYS A 644 17.40 16.92 35.99
C CYS A 644 17.11 18.23 35.20
N ASN A 645 15.91 18.79 35.32
CA ASN A 645 15.55 20.06 34.69
C ASN A 645 16.12 21.24 35.49
N GLY A 646 16.84 22.15 34.82
CA GLY A 646 17.44 23.33 35.47
C GLY A 646 18.73 23.07 36.26
N VAL A 647 19.26 21.85 36.25
CA VAL A 647 20.60 21.53 36.78
C VAL A 647 21.67 22.17 35.89
N SER A 648 22.81 22.60 36.47
CA SER A 648 23.88 23.32 35.75
C SER A 648 24.53 22.50 34.64
N ASP A 649 24.70 21.20 34.83
CA ASP A 649 24.93 20.23 33.75
C ASP A 649 23.89 19.11 33.80
N PRO A 650 22.90 19.10 32.89
CA PRO A 650 21.92 18.02 32.82
C PRO A 650 22.51 16.66 32.43
N ARG A 651 23.71 16.59 31.83
CA ARG A 651 24.33 15.32 31.42
C ARG A 651 24.78 14.51 32.63
N ASP A 652 25.51 15.14 33.55
CA ASP A 652 25.95 14.51 34.80
C ASP A 652 24.76 13.95 35.60
N CYS A 653 23.64 14.69 35.64
CA CYS A 653 22.41 14.24 36.29
C CYS A 653 21.83 12.98 35.63
N LEU A 654 21.79 12.93 34.29
CA LEU A 654 21.27 11.78 33.55
C LEU A 654 22.22 10.57 33.63
N GLU A 655 23.53 10.78 33.52
CA GLU A 655 24.53 9.72 33.68
C GLU A 655 24.49 9.12 35.10
N SER A 656 24.29 9.94 36.14
CA SER A 656 24.07 9.46 37.52
C SER A 656 22.83 8.57 37.69
N LYS A 657 21.88 8.64 36.75
CA LYS A 657 20.65 7.83 36.68
C LYS A 657 20.75 6.70 35.65
N ASN A 658 21.94 6.45 35.10
CA ASN A 658 22.21 5.50 34.01
C ASN A 658 21.44 5.80 32.71
N ILE A 659 21.05 7.06 32.48
CA ILE A 659 20.39 7.51 31.25
C ILE A 659 21.46 8.08 30.32
N ILE A 660 21.86 7.29 29.32
CA ILE A 660 22.87 7.67 28.33
C ILE A 660 22.16 7.87 26.98
N PHE A 661 22.21 9.09 26.45
CA PHE A 661 21.73 9.37 25.09
C PHE A 661 22.69 8.81 24.04
N GLU A 662 22.14 8.38 22.90
CA GLU A 662 22.95 8.09 21.72
C GLU A 662 23.75 9.32 21.28
N LYS A 663 24.97 9.10 20.76
CA LYS A 663 25.84 10.19 20.27
C LYS A 663 25.21 11.02 19.15
N ILE A 664 24.27 10.41 18.43
CA ILE A 664 23.45 11.05 17.40
C ILE A 664 21.98 11.05 17.85
N ALA A 665 21.21 12.05 17.47
CA ALA A 665 19.81 12.17 17.83
C ALA A 665 18.98 11.10 17.09
N THR A 666 18.60 10.02 17.79
CA THR A 666 17.74 8.94 17.27
C THR A 666 16.32 9.01 17.81
N PHE A 667 15.39 8.33 17.15
CA PHE A 667 14.06 8.02 17.70
C PHE A 667 13.85 6.49 17.73
N PRO A 668 13.62 5.87 18.92
CA PRO A 668 13.67 6.47 20.25
C PRO A 668 15.07 7.00 20.61
N PRO A 669 15.18 7.94 21.58
CA PRO A 669 16.45 8.61 21.91
C PRO A 669 17.40 7.76 22.77
N ILE A 670 16.94 6.62 23.26
CA ILE A 670 17.71 5.61 23.98
C ILE A 670 17.50 4.29 23.24
N LEU A 671 18.60 3.64 22.85
CA LEU A 671 18.60 2.33 22.19
C LEU A 671 19.10 1.25 23.16
N PRO A 672 18.62 0.00 23.05
CA PRO A 672 18.86 -1.05 24.04
C PRO A 672 20.34 -1.46 24.14
N ASP A 673 20.68 -2.18 25.21
CA ASP A 673 21.94 -2.91 25.25
C ASP A 673 21.89 -4.08 24.25
N LEU A 674 22.97 -4.21 23.47
CA LEU A 674 23.12 -5.28 22.49
C LEU A 674 23.47 -6.64 23.11
N SER A 675 23.83 -6.67 24.40
CA SER A 675 23.93 -7.92 25.16
C SER A 675 22.55 -8.50 25.52
N ASN A 676 21.54 -7.64 25.68
CA ASN A 676 20.21 -8.00 26.16
C ASN A 676 19.21 -8.23 25.01
N LYS A 677 19.05 -9.50 24.61
CA LYS A 677 18.11 -9.89 23.53
C LYS A 677 16.67 -9.47 23.79
N ASP A 678 16.22 -9.48 25.05
CA ASP A 678 14.83 -9.16 25.41
C ASP A 678 14.52 -7.67 25.24
N GLU A 679 15.48 -6.80 25.53
CA GLU A 679 15.35 -5.36 25.23
C GLU A 679 15.28 -5.08 23.73
N ILE A 680 16.08 -5.79 22.92
CA ILE A 680 16.05 -5.68 21.46
C ILE A 680 14.69 -6.16 20.91
N LEU A 681 14.18 -7.29 21.39
CA LEU A 681 12.87 -7.79 20.98
C LEU A 681 11.73 -6.88 21.46
N ARG A 682 11.85 -6.28 22.65
CA ARG A 682 10.91 -5.26 23.15
C ARG A 682 10.94 -3.99 22.31
N LEU A 683 12.12 -3.54 21.85
CA LEU A 683 12.24 -2.48 20.86
C LEU A 683 11.52 -2.89 19.56
N ALA A 684 11.71 -4.12 19.07
CA ALA A 684 11.05 -4.61 17.86
C ALA A 684 9.52 -4.53 17.94
N TYR A 685 8.90 -5.02 19.03
CA TYR A 685 7.46 -4.85 19.23
C TYR A 685 7.03 -3.37 19.35
N ASN A 686 7.90 -2.51 19.87
CA ASN A 686 7.64 -1.08 19.97
C ASN A 686 7.78 -0.31 18.65
N ILE A 687 8.64 -0.72 17.70
CA ILE A 687 8.89 0.02 16.44
C ILE A 687 8.51 -0.75 15.16
N GLY A 688 8.04 -1.99 15.28
CA GLY A 688 7.55 -2.77 14.16
C GLY A 688 6.29 -2.15 13.55
N THR A 689 6.25 -2.09 12.22
CA THR A 689 5.08 -1.68 11.44
C THR A 689 5.07 -2.41 10.09
N SER A 690 3.91 -2.51 9.44
CA SER A 690 3.79 -3.09 8.09
C SER A 690 4.58 -2.26 7.08
N ILE A 691 5.32 -2.91 6.18
CA ILE A 691 5.94 -2.27 5.01
C ILE A 691 5.04 -2.31 3.74
N TRP A 692 3.84 -2.86 3.88
CA TRP A 692 2.82 -2.97 2.84
C TRP A 692 3.18 -3.95 1.70
N HIS A 693 3.99 -4.97 1.98
CA HIS A 693 4.39 -6.03 1.04
C HIS A 693 3.52 -7.29 1.21
N TRP A 694 2.20 -7.15 1.11
CA TRP A 694 1.28 -8.28 1.24
C TRP A 694 1.30 -9.21 0.02
N SER A 695 1.45 -10.52 0.23
CA SER A 695 1.41 -11.55 -0.82
C SER A 695 0.81 -12.90 -0.35
N GLY A 696 0.71 -13.87 -1.27
CA GLY A 696 0.63 -15.29 -0.94
C GLY A 696 -0.74 -15.87 -0.60
N SER A 697 -1.81 -15.08 -0.72
CA SER A 697 -3.19 -15.46 -0.36
C SER A 697 -3.95 -16.31 -1.40
N VAL A 698 -3.46 -16.38 -2.64
CA VAL A 698 -4.02 -17.20 -3.73
C VAL A 698 -2.86 -17.79 -4.54
N PRO A 699 -2.05 -18.71 -3.98
CA PRO A 699 -0.75 -19.09 -4.53
C PRO A 699 -0.83 -19.75 -5.92
N LEU A 700 0.09 -19.35 -6.81
CA LEU A 700 0.34 -20.00 -8.10
C LEU A 700 0.83 -21.44 -7.89
N GLY A 701 0.52 -22.35 -8.82
CA GLY A 701 0.88 -23.77 -8.75
C GLY A 701 0.05 -24.60 -7.76
N GLU A 702 -0.60 -23.96 -6.78
CA GLU A 702 -1.45 -24.61 -5.78
C GLU A 702 -2.95 -24.31 -6.00
N LEU A 703 -3.35 -23.03 -6.01
CA LEU A 703 -4.75 -22.63 -6.28
C LEU A 703 -4.96 -22.11 -7.71
N VAL A 704 -3.88 -21.75 -8.40
CA VAL A 704 -3.91 -21.13 -9.73
C VAL A 704 -2.97 -21.89 -10.67
N GLU A 705 -3.47 -22.25 -11.85
CA GLU A 705 -2.74 -22.99 -12.88
C GLU A 705 -1.54 -22.19 -13.43
N ASN A 706 -0.41 -22.86 -13.64
CA ASN A 706 0.87 -22.21 -13.95
C ASN A 706 0.94 -21.50 -15.33
N GLU A 707 0.45 -22.14 -16.40
CA GLU A 707 0.53 -21.55 -17.76
C GLU A 707 -0.66 -20.65 -18.08
N SER A 708 -1.86 -21.03 -17.63
CA SER A 708 -3.12 -20.37 -17.98
C SER A 708 -3.51 -19.23 -17.04
N PHE A 709 -2.92 -19.20 -15.83
CA PHE A 709 -3.30 -18.33 -14.71
C PHE A 709 -4.76 -18.50 -14.24
N LEU A 710 -5.44 -19.59 -14.63
CA LEU A 710 -6.81 -19.89 -14.21
C LEU A 710 -6.87 -20.36 -12.76
N LEU A 711 -7.91 -19.94 -12.03
CA LEU A 711 -8.23 -20.47 -10.71
C LEU A 711 -8.72 -21.93 -10.84
N SER A 712 -8.09 -22.85 -10.13
CA SER A 712 -8.42 -24.28 -10.16
C SER A 712 -9.92 -24.53 -9.92
N GLY A 713 -10.53 -25.40 -10.74
CA GLY A 713 -11.97 -25.70 -10.68
C GLY A 713 -12.87 -24.71 -11.44
N THR A 714 -12.30 -23.70 -12.10
CA THR A 714 -13.04 -22.69 -12.88
C THR A 714 -12.62 -22.66 -14.35
N ARG A 715 -13.42 -21.98 -15.17
CA ARG A 715 -13.07 -21.52 -16.53
C ARG A 715 -13.26 -20.02 -16.60
N ASN A 716 -12.44 -19.37 -17.43
CA ASN A 716 -12.50 -17.93 -17.72
C ASN A 716 -12.34 -17.01 -16.49
N LEU A 717 -11.83 -17.52 -15.36
CA LEU A 717 -11.44 -16.74 -14.20
C LEU A 717 -9.94 -16.94 -13.92
N GLY A 718 -9.15 -15.94 -14.27
CA GLY A 718 -7.72 -15.88 -13.96
C GLY A 718 -7.41 -15.05 -12.71
N ILE A 719 -6.24 -15.27 -12.12
CA ILE A 719 -5.71 -14.48 -11.01
C ILE A 719 -4.30 -14.00 -11.37
N VAL A 720 -4.04 -12.69 -11.31
CA VAL A 720 -2.72 -12.09 -11.62
C VAL A 720 -2.49 -10.86 -10.74
N ASP A 721 -1.99 -11.06 -9.52
CA ASP A 721 -1.39 -10.04 -8.66
C ASP A 721 -0.47 -10.66 -7.60
N ALA A 722 -0.08 -9.90 -6.57
CA ALA A 722 0.78 -10.36 -5.48
C ALA A 722 0.22 -11.56 -4.68
N SER A 723 -1.09 -11.82 -4.72
CA SER A 723 -1.70 -13.04 -4.16
C SER A 723 -1.04 -14.33 -4.62
N LEU A 724 -0.53 -14.36 -5.85
CA LEU A 724 0.18 -15.50 -6.45
C LEU A 724 1.51 -15.84 -5.76
N LEU A 725 2.18 -14.85 -5.15
CA LEU A 725 3.54 -14.98 -4.64
C LEU A 725 3.55 -15.61 -3.25
N LYS A 726 3.55 -16.95 -3.21
CA LYS A 726 3.59 -17.79 -1.99
C LYS A 726 4.79 -17.48 -1.07
N ILE A 727 5.90 -17.06 -1.68
CA ILE A 727 7.08 -16.50 -1.02
C ILE A 727 7.28 -15.08 -1.55
N LEU A 728 7.49 -14.13 -0.64
CA LEU A 728 7.79 -12.75 -1.00
C LEU A 728 9.14 -12.64 -1.72
N PRO A 729 9.25 -11.78 -2.76
CA PRO A 729 10.55 -11.27 -3.23
C PRO A 729 11.39 -10.80 -2.05
N ARG A 730 12.67 -11.16 -2.00
CA ARG A 730 13.59 -10.74 -0.92
C ARG A 730 13.64 -9.22 -0.81
N ILE A 731 13.54 -8.53 -1.93
CA ILE A 731 13.61 -7.05 -2.02
C ILE A 731 12.21 -6.42 -2.08
N ASN A 732 12.12 -5.13 -2.41
CA ASN A 732 10.83 -4.47 -2.66
C ASN A 732 10.11 -5.10 -3.87
N PRO A 733 8.88 -5.64 -3.71
CA PRO A 733 8.27 -6.53 -4.70
C PRO A 733 7.67 -5.81 -5.92
N VAL A 734 7.68 -4.47 -5.94
CA VAL A 734 6.98 -3.65 -6.96
C VAL A 734 7.40 -3.99 -8.39
N TYR A 735 8.70 -4.16 -8.64
CA TYR A 735 9.20 -4.54 -9.97
C TYR A 735 8.72 -5.96 -10.33
N THR A 736 8.93 -6.94 -9.45
CA THR A 736 8.50 -8.33 -9.65
C THR A 736 6.99 -8.45 -9.92
N ILE A 737 6.14 -7.70 -9.21
CA ILE A 737 4.68 -7.73 -9.42
C ILE A 737 4.28 -7.10 -10.77
N MET A 738 4.93 -6.01 -11.20
CA MET A 738 4.68 -5.45 -12.54
C MET A 738 5.16 -6.40 -13.65
N SER A 739 6.34 -7.00 -13.50
CA SER A 739 6.88 -8.01 -14.42
C SER A 739 6.00 -9.27 -14.46
N LEU A 740 5.42 -9.70 -13.35
CA LEU A 740 4.45 -10.81 -13.28
C LEU A 740 3.19 -10.52 -14.11
N GLY A 741 2.68 -9.29 -14.08
CA GLY A 741 1.55 -8.88 -14.93
C GLY A 741 1.86 -8.98 -16.43
N ARG A 742 3.05 -8.52 -16.84
CA ARG A 742 3.54 -8.65 -18.22
C ARG A 742 3.77 -10.11 -18.62
N TYR A 743 4.40 -10.91 -17.75
CA TYR A 743 4.66 -12.34 -17.94
C TYR A 743 3.37 -13.13 -18.14
N ALA A 744 2.38 -12.93 -17.27
CA ALA A 744 1.10 -13.61 -17.35
C ALA A 744 0.37 -13.26 -18.66
N GLY A 745 0.37 -11.98 -19.06
CA GLY A 745 -0.20 -11.55 -20.34
C GLY A 745 0.41 -12.30 -21.53
N ILE A 746 1.74 -12.35 -21.64
CA ILE A 746 2.44 -13.07 -22.71
C ILE A 746 2.10 -14.57 -22.68
N SER A 747 2.12 -15.21 -21.50
CA SER A 747 1.81 -16.63 -21.32
C SER A 747 0.39 -16.97 -21.78
N ILE A 748 -0.61 -16.17 -21.36
CA ILE A 748 -2.03 -16.31 -21.77
C ILE A 748 -2.18 -16.18 -23.29
N ILE A 749 -1.50 -15.20 -23.92
CA ILE A 749 -1.54 -14.99 -25.38
C ILE A 749 -0.94 -16.19 -26.11
N ASN A 750 0.22 -16.68 -25.66
CA ASN A 750 0.92 -17.80 -26.29
C ASN A 750 0.14 -19.11 -26.16
N LEU A 751 -0.43 -19.39 -25.00
CA LEU A 751 -1.29 -20.55 -24.78
C LEU A 751 -2.55 -20.50 -25.66
N ARG A 752 -3.17 -19.32 -25.79
CA ARG A 752 -4.34 -19.13 -26.66
C ARG A 752 -4.02 -19.39 -28.13
N LYS A 753 -2.89 -18.87 -28.64
CA LYS A 753 -2.42 -19.16 -30.01
C LYS A 753 -2.14 -20.64 -30.24
N LYS A 754 -1.40 -21.28 -29.33
CA LYS A 754 -1.11 -22.74 -29.36
C LYS A 754 -2.39 -23.57 -29.41
N ASN A 755 -3.43 -23.18 -28.66
CA ASN A 755 -4.72 -23.87 -28.67
C ASN A 755 -5.52 -23.62 -29.97
N GLN A 756 -5.41 -22.43 -30.58
CA GLN A 756 -5.99 -22.16 -31.90
C GLN A 756 -5.31 -22.99 -33.01
N GLU A 757 -3.97 -22.98 -33.07
CA GLU A 757 -3.19 -23.78 -34.03
C GLU A 757 -3.45 -25.29 -33.89
N ASN A 758 -3.57 -25.79 -32.65
CA ASN A 758 -3.90 -27.21 -32.41
C ASN A 758 -5.32 -27.55 -32.88
N ASN A 759 -6.30 -26.68 -32.66
CA ASN A 759 -7.65 -26.90 -33.17
C ASN A 759 -7.70 -26.89 -34.70
N GLU A 760 -7.03 -25.93 -35.34
CA GLU A 760 -6.94 -25.86 -36.80
C GLU A 760 -6.32 -27.15 -37.40
N ARG A 761 -5.27 -27.69 -36.77
CA ARG A 761 -4.65 -28.99 -37.14
C ARG A 761 -5.52 -30.23 -36.90
N ILE A 762 -6.57 -30.13 -36.07
CA ILE A 762 -7.53 -31.23 -35.83
C ILE A 762 -8.68 -31.16 -36.85
N TYR A 763 -8.95 -29.99 -37.41
CA TYR A 763 -9.96 -29.79 -38.47
C TYR A 763 -9.41 -29.90 -39.90
N SER A 764 -8.08 -29.89 -40.08
CA SER A 764 -7.37 -30.13 -41.35
C SER A 764 -7.03 -31.60 -41.57
#